data_AF-A0A9Q3IP86-F1
#
_entry.id   AF-A0A9Q3IP86-F1
#
_cell.length_a   1.000
_cell.length_b   1.000
_cell.length_c   1.000
_cell.angle_alpha   90.00
_cell.angle_beta   90.00
_cell.angle_gamma   90.00
#
_symmetry.space_group_name_H-M   'P 1'
#
loop_
_entity.id
_entity.type
_entity.pdbx_description
1 polymer ?
#
loop_
_entity_poly.entity_id
_entity_poly.type
_entity_poly.pdbx_seq_one_letter_code
_entity_poly.pdbx_strand_id
1 'polypeptide(L)'
;DNREAFASDKEPLGEIIGHEFGIILNIERPYPPILTRPAYPASPKSREALEIHIKLPFKLYIDRSGDGLGATLHQVQIINDKPVEGSIFFISRQNKPTEARYGASQMECLCLFWALEKPNYFLEGYAFEVITDCTAVKSLSNMKTSNRNILRWKIAIQEYKGDMTTVHKDGNIHKNAYGLSRWPLPNNIGNPAYVPEEASPQILMEGISVTYLKTTFFEELRSSYTQDKNCSILCQLLTKDCKDNSLIHALDGIWRKLYDEGRFHLLDGITYHGTKHTCVMIVVDRSLINLVLKECHESPFSGNLSEDRTREEIKTCIWWPIWQKDVSEYCKTCDRCQKANKSTGERLGNMIKIKEPSRPWEIVHMDWTPIFLPCHKDDTAMDTAPLLWNRVISWTGISTNIISDRDPKFTSELWTNLHQLSGTKLSFYTAYHPQTECLAERMIQTLEDMVRRVCAYGLEFKYCDGFTNDCCNLLPELELAYKTSIHASINQTPDILEKGWNTKLTQDSLRKDLVEIHPTDASLKGMLDKTRNHEIRCMEDSLAYDKDKRDKSHATPYLKVEYLVLVSPTNLNSIKGCKKLKDSFAVPFVIKALHEGNAVEVELSEELSNKHPTFPVHLIKPYKSSDAGNFPLRN
;
A
#
# COMPACT_ATOMS: atom_id res chain seq x y z
N ASP A 1 19.59 35.03 -14.76
CA ASP A 1 19.58 35.72 -16.06
C ASP A 1 18.31 35.58 -16.90
N ASN A 2 17.33 34.73 -16.56
CA ASN A 2 16.05 34.69 -17.30
C ASN A 2 14.95 35.52 -16.63
N ARG A 3 14.89 36.81 -16.97
CA ARG A 3 13.72 37.67 -16.74
C ARG A 3 12.58 37.43 -17.74
N GLU A 4 12.78 36.54 -18.72
CA GLU A 4 11.81 36.20 -19.77
C GLU A 4 10.95 34.96 -19.45
N ALA A 5 11.09 34.37 -18.25
CA ALA A 5 10.30 33.21 -17.83
C ALA A 5 8.90 33.55 -17.27
N PHE A 6 8.44 34.79 -17.40
CA PHE A 6 7.14 35.24 -16.91
C PHE A 6 6.31 35.84 -18.05
N ALA A 7 5.07 35.37 -18.16
CA ALA A 7 4.11 35.84 -19.15
C ALA A 7 3.87 37.35 -19.03
N SER A 8 3.77 38.03 -20.18
CA SER A 8 3.47 39.46 -20.27
C SER A 8 1.97 39.72 -20.47
N ASP A 9 1.57 40.96 -20.22
CA ASP A 9 0.19 41.48 -20.07
C ASP A 9 -0.70 41.38 -21.32
N LYS A 10 -0.25 40.70 -22.40
CA LYS A 10 -0.85 40.75 -23.74
C LYS A 10 -1.50 39.44 -24.22
N GLU A 11 -1.53 38.37 -23.43
CA GLU A 11 -2.05 37.06 -23.88
C GLU A 11 -3.29 36.59 -23.07
N PRO A 12 -4.32 36.02 -23.71
CA PRO A 12 -5.53 35.53 -23.04
C PRO A 12 -5.26 34.22 -22.30
N LEU A 13 -5.91 34.04 -21.13
CA LEU A 13 -5.85 32.83 -20.31
C LEU A 13 -6.22 31.58 -21.13
N GLY A 14 -5.26 30.68 -21.40
CA GLY A 14 -5.59 29.37 -21.98
C GLY A 14 -4.48 28.57 -22.66
N GLU A 15 -3.33 29.13 -23.03
CA GLU A 15 -2.26 28.34 -23.68
C GLU A 15 -1.11 28.04 -22.71
N ILE A 16 -1.10 26.83 -22.15
CA ILE A 16 0.14 26.22 -21.68
C ILE A 16 0.84 25.70 -22.93
N ILE A 17 1.80 26.47 -23.45
CA ILE A 17 2.78 25.91 -24.38
C ILE A 17 3.68 25.01 -23.53
N GLY A 18 3.35 23.72 -23.49
CA GLY A 18 4.24 22.71 -22.96
C GLY A 18 5.54 22.77 -23.75
N HIS A 19 6.64 23.09 -23.08
CA HIS A 19 7.94 22.83 -23.67
C HIS A 19 8.11 21.32 -23.76
N GLU A 20 8.22 20.79 -24.99
CA GLU A 20 8.76 19.46 -25.23
C GLU A 20 10.17 19.40 -24.62
N PHE A 21 10.30 18.70 -23.49
CA PHE A 21 11.60 18.31 -23.00
C PHE A 21 12.06 17.09 -23.80
N GLY A 22 12.98 17.31 -24.74
CA GLY A 22 13.73 16.23 -25.36
C GLY A 22 14.61 15.55 -24.31
N ILE A 23 14.20 14.36 -23.85
CA ILE A 23 15.06 13.51 -23.03
C ILE A 23 16.02 12.78 -23.98
N ILE A 24 17.28 13.21 -23.99
CA ILE A 24 18.36 12.39 -24.54
C ILE A 24 18.76 11.40 -23.45
N LEU A 25 18.33 10.15 -23.59
CA LEU A 25 18.89 9.04 -22.82
C LEU A 25 20.31 8.76 -23.32
N ASN A 26 21.31 9.36 -22.70
CA ASN A 26 22.68 8.88 -22.84
C ASN A 26 22.80 7.53 -22.11
N ILE A 27 22.59 6.44 -22.86
CA ILE A 27 22.93 5.09 -22.43
C ILE A 27 24.45 4.90 -22.60
N GLU A 28 25.25 5.68 -21.89
CA GLU A 28 26.61 5.26 -21.61
C GLU A 28 26.55 4.48 -20.30
N ARG A 29 26.73 3.15 -20.43
CA ARG A 29 26.97 2.29 -19.27
C ARG A 29 28.10 2.93 -18.46
N PRO A 30 27.97 3.10 -17.13
CA PRO A 30 29.07 3.60 -16.34
C PRO A 30 30.15 2.51 -16.29
N TYR A 31 31.05 2.51 -17.26
CA TYR A 31 32.39 2.03 -16.98
C TYR A 31 32.98 3.01 -15.96
N PRO A 32 33.60 2.52 -14.88
CA PRO A 32 34.14 3.40 -13.86
C PRO A 32 35.14 4.38 -14.50
N PRO A 33 35.17 5.66 -14.04
CA PRO A 33 36.14 6.62 -14.51
C PRO A 33 37.54 6.06 -14.31
N ILE A 34 38.44 6.38 -15.25
CA ILE A 34 39.84 5.97 -15.26
C ILE A 34 40.46 6.34 -13.90
N LEU A 35 40.47 5.38 -12.98
CA LEU A 35 41.32 5.41 -11.80
C LEU A 35 42.73 5.46 -12.36
N THR A 36 43.49 6.50 -12.03
CA THR A 36 44.92 6.55 -12.30
C THR A 36 45.55 5.37 -11.59
N ARG A 37 45.75 4.26 -12.31
CA ARG A 37 46.45 3.10 -11.78
C ARG A 37 47.88 3.57 -11.48
N PRO A 38 48.36 3.55 -10.21
CA PRO A 38 49.79 3.49 -10.02
C PRO A 38 50.30 2.26 -10.77
N ALA A 39 51.54 2.27 -11.23
CA ALA A 39 52.14 1.11 -11.88
C ALA A 39 52.04 -0.09 -10.93
N TYR A 40 51.07 -0.99 -11.17
CA TYR A 40 50.87 -2.20 -10.38
C TYR A 40 52.12 -3.06 -10.58
N PRO A 41 53.02 -3.17 -9.59
CA PRO A 41 54.24 -3.90 -9.78
C PRO A 41 53.88 -5.38 -9.69
N ALA A 42 53.79 -6.03 -10.85
CA ALA A 42 53.43 -7.43 -11.06
C ALA A 42 51.92 -7.74 -11.00
N SER A 43 51.21 -7.46 -12.11
CA SER A 43 50.00 -8.20 -12.44
C SER A 43 50.31 -9.71 -12.46
N PRO A 44 49.48 -10.58 -11.87
CA PRO A 44 49.71 -12.02 -11.87
C PRO A 44 49.90 -12.54 -13.29
N LYS A 45 51.05 -13.18 -13.57
CA LYS A 45 51.42 -13.64 -14.92
C LYS A 45 50.89 -15.04 -15.25
N SER A 46 50.26 -15.72 -14.30
CA SER A 46 49.62 -17.04 -14.48
C SER A 46 48.27 -17.10 -13.76
N ARG A 47 47.40 -18.01 -14.21
CA ARG A 47 46.07 -18.26 -13.60
C ARG A 47 46.19 -18.71 -12.15
N GLU A 48 47.18 -19.54 -11.82
CA GLU A 48 47.46 -19.99 -10.46
C GLU A 48 47.90 -18.82 -9.57
N ALA A 49 48.76 -17.93 -10.07
CA ALA A 49 49.14 -16.72 -9.35
C ALA A 49 47.95 -15.77 -9.16
N LEU A 50 47.02 -15.70 -10.13
CA LEU A 50 45.79 -14.93 -10.02
C LEU A 50 44.85 -15.53 -8.95
N GLU A 51 44.68 -16.85 -8.92
CA GLU A 51 43.84 -17.57 -7.94
C GLU A 51 44.40 -17.46 -6.51
N ILE A 52 45.73 -17.44 -6.35
CA ILE A 52 46.39 -17.14 -5.07
C ILE A 52 46.19 -15.67 -4.71
N HIS A 53 46.39 -14.76 -5.66
CA HIS A 53 46.27 -13.31 -5.46
C HIS A 53 44.86 -12.87 -5.05
N ILE A 54 43.82 -13.50 -5.61
CA ILE A 54 42.41 -13.24 -5.27
C ILE A 54 42.10 -13.66 -3.81
N LYS A 55 42.81 -14.63 -3.24
CA LYS A 55 42.58 -15.12 -1.87
C LYS A 55 43.30 -14.33 -0.77
N LEU A 56 44.15 -13.36 -1.12
CA LEU A 56 44.90 -12.59 -0.13
C LEU A 56 44.03 -11.49 0.49
N PRO A 57 44.07 -11.30 1.82
CA PRO A 57 43.19 -10.36 2.50
C PRO A 57 43.53 -8.91 2.14
N PHE A 58 42.49 -8.08 2.03
CA PHE A 58 42.64 -6.66 1.82
C PHE A 58 42.86 -5.90 3.13
N LYS A 59 43.52 -4.75 3.04
CA LYS A 59 43.70 -3.80 4.14
C LYS A 59 43.16 -2.43 3.72
N LEU A 60 42.08 -2.00 4.35
CA LEU A 60 41.47 -0.70 4.14
C LEU A 60 41.93 0.27 5.23
N TYR A 61 42.79 1.21 4.89
CA TYR A 61 43.19 2.28 5.80
C TYR A 61 42.23 3.46 5.65
N ILE A 62 41.68 3.93 6.77
CA ILE A 62 40.80 5.10 6.80
C ILE A 62 41.36 6.15 7.74
N ASP A 63 41.17 7.42 7.39
CA ASP A 63 41.48 8.56 8.26
C ASP A 63 40.53 9.73 7.97
N ARG A 64 40.26 10.54 8.98
CA ARG A 64 39.42 11.72 8.87
C ARG A 64 40.12 12.95 9.42
N SER A 65 39.72 14.11 8.91
CA SER A 65 40.14 15.42 9.41
C SER A 65 38.94 16.36 9.53
N GLY A 66 39.18 17.60 9.99
CA GLY A 66 38.19 18.66 9.90
C GLY A 66 37.87 19.08 8.46
N ASP A 67 38.80 18.86 7.53
CA ASP A 67 38.72 19.30 6.14
C ASP A 67 38.14 18.22 5.20
N GLY A 68 38.34 16.93 5.52
CA GLY A 68 37.86 15.84 4.68
C GLY A 68 38.09 14.43 5.20
N LEU A 69 37.70 13.47 4.35
CA LEU A 69 37.80 12.03 4.57
C LEU A 69 38.82 11.46 3.59
N GLY A 70 39.62 10.49 4.05
CA GLY A 70 40.62 9.80 3.24
C GLY A 70 40.58 8.29 3.46
N ALA A 71 40.71 7.52 2.37
CA ALA A 71 40.85 6.07 2.45
C ALA A 71 41.80 5.53 1.38
N THR A 72 42.51 4.47 1.71
CA THR A 72 43.39 3.74 0.78
C THR A 72 43.24 2.24 0.97
N LEU A 73 43.08 1.51 -0.14
CA LEU A 73 43.00 0.07 -0.14
C LEU A 73 44.35 -0.53 -0.50
N HIS A 74 44.82 -1.45 0.31
CA HIS A 74 46.07 -2.16 0.14
C HIS A 74 45.82 -3.68 0.10
N GLN A 75 46.75 -4.40 -0.50
CA GLN A 75 46.80 -5.86 -0.43
C GLN A 75 48.26 -6.30 -0.31
N VAL A 76 48.50 -7.36 0.45
CA VAL A 76 49.85 -7.95 0.53
C VAL A 76 50.08 -8.71 -0.77
N GLN A 77 51.16 -8.38 -1.48
CA GLN A 77 51.59 -9.01 -2.71
C GLN A 77 52.91 -9.73 -2.48
N ILE A 78 53.15 -10.84 -3.17
CA ILE A 78 54.44 -11.54 -3.11
C ILE A 78 55.30 -11.02 -4.27
N ILE A 79 56.33 -10.23 -3.95
CA ILE A 79 57.29 -9.71 -4.93
C ILE A 79 58.66 -10.28 -4.57
N ASN A 80 59.27 -11.04 -5.48
CA ASN A 80 60.56 -11.72 -5.26
C ASN A 80 60.58 -12.56 -3.97
N ASP A 81 59.56 -13.42 -3.78
CA ASP A 81 59.36 -14.28 -2.60
C ASP A 81 59.26 -13.53 -1.25
N LYS A 82 59.05 -12.21 -1.28
CA LYS A 82 58.84 -11.39 -0.08
C LYS A 82 57.43 -10.78 -0.09
N PRO A 83 56.70 -10.82 1.05
CA PRO A 83 55.44 -10.11 1.17
C PRO A 83 55.70 -8.60 1.22
N VAL A 84 55.15 -7.88 0.26
CA VAL A 84 55.19 -6.42 0.15
C VAL A 84 53.76 -5.91 0.09
N GLU A 85 53.41 -4.95 0.94
CA GLU A 85 52.09 -4.34 0.94
C GLU A 85 51.98 -3.30 -0.18
N GLY A 86 51.16 -3.59 -1.21
CA GLY A 86 50.93 -2.71 -2.35
C GLY A 86 49.60 -1.96 -2.23
N SER A 87 49.58 -0.69 -2.64
CA SER A 87 48.35 0.11 -2.72
C SER A 87 47.59 -0.16 -4.02
N ILE A 88 46.28 -0.36 -3.92
CA ILE A 88 45.39 -0.58 -5.06
C ILE A 88 44.80 0.74 -5.55
N PHE A 89 44.22 1.52 -4.64
CA PHE A 89 43.67 2.84 -4.95
C PHE A 89 43.71 3.77 -3.74
N PHE A 90 43.56 5.06 -4.03
CA PHE A 90 43.42 6.14 -3.05
C PHE A 90 42.14 6.91 -3.34
N ILE A 91 41.35 7.21 -2.32
CA ILE A 91 40.18 8.10 -2.43
C ILE A 91 40.21 9.16 -1.32
N SER A 92 39.80 10.37 -1.68
CA SER A 92 39.59 11.45 -0.71
C SER A 92 38.43 12.34 -1.16
N ARG A 93 37.76 12.97 -0.20
CA ARG A 93 36.80 14.04 -0.47
C ARG A 93 36.76 15.06 0.66
N GLN A 94 36.50 16.31 0.30
CA GLN A 94 36.19 17.35 1.27
C GLN A 94 34.89 17.04 2.02
N ASN A 95 34.83 17.47 3.27
CA ASN A 95 33.61 17.36 4.07
C ASN A 95 32.51 18.22 3.48
N LYS A 96 31.27 17.75 3.53
CA LYS A 96 30.10 18.58 3.20
C LYS A 96 29.94 19.69 4.26
N PRO A 97 29.33 20.83 3.93
CA PRO A 97 29.01 21.87 4.90
C PRO A 97 28.21 21.35 6.12
N THR A 98 27.35 20.35 5.90
CA THR A 98 26.56 19.68 6.95
C THR A 98 27.39 18.73 7.81
N GLU A 99 28.35 18.01 7.20
CA GLU A 99 29.25 17.08 7.87
C GLU A 99 30.29 17.81 8.73
N ALA A 100 30.67 19.03 8.37
CA ALA A 100 31.58 19.87 9.17
C ALA A 100 31.09 20.14 10.61
N ARG A 101 29.79 19.91 10.88
CA ARG A 101 29.17 20.07 12.21
C ARG A 101 29.17 18.78 13.04
N TYR A 102 29.60 17.66 12.48
CA TYR A 102 29.58 16.37 13.16
C TYR A 102 30.67 16.30 14.23
N GLY A 103 30.35 15.65 15.35
CA GLY A 103 31.34 15.36 16.39
C GLY A 103 32.38 14.36 15.91
N ALA A 104 33.53 14.29 16.59
CA ALA A 104 34.65 13.43 16.21
C ALA A 104 34.22 11.97 15.95
N SER A 105 33.51 11.33 16.88
CA SER A 105 33.05 9.94 16.71
C SER A 105 32.09 9.75 15.53
N GLN A 106 31.27 10.76 15.20
CA GLN A 106 30.40 10.70 14.02
C GLN A 106 31.21 10.78 12.73
N MET A 107 32.23 11.63 12.68
CA MET A 107 33.12 11.77 11.51
C MET A 107 33.91 10.49 11.25
N GLU A 108 34.34 9.80 12.30
CA GLU A 108 35.05 8.51 12.20
C GLU A 108 34.14 7.42 11.62
N CYS A 109 32.90 7.34 12.12
CA CYS A 109 31.91 6.39 11.60
C CYS A 109 31.52 6.72 10.15
N LEU A 110 31.37 8.00 9.82
CA LEU A 110 31.10 8.48 8.47
C LEU A 110 32.25 8.09 7.52
N CYS A 111 33.50 8.25 7.96
CA CYS A 111 34.68 7.88 7.18
C CYS A 111 34.68 6.39 6.85
N LEU A 112 34.41 5.54 7.85
CA LEU A 112 34.29 4.10 7.62
C LEU A 112 33.16 3.78 6.64
N PHE A 113 31.95 4.28 6.89
CA PHE A 113 30.78 4.01 6.05
C PHE A 113 31.03 4.39 4.59
N TRP A 114 31.53 5.61 4.35
CA TRP A 114 31.88 6.10 3.01
C TRP A 114 33.00 5.28 2.36
N ALA A 115 34.01 4.88 3.12
CA ALA A 115 35.14 4.09 2.62
C ALA A 115 34.78 2.63 2.30
N LEU A 116 33.67 2.10 2.83
CA LEU A 116 33.15 0.77 2.49
C LEU A 116 32.26 0.81 1.23
N GLU A 117 31.44 1.86 1.09
CA GLU A 117 30.50 2.00 -0.03
C GLU A 117 31.21 2.15 -1.38
N LYS A 118 32.31 2.93 -1.43
CA LYS A 118 33.00 3.25 -2.70
C LYS A 118 33.72 2.04 -3.34
N PRO A 119 34.48 1.22 -2.59
CA PRO A 119 35.16 0.05 -3.13
C PRO A 119 34.41 -1.26 -2.86
N ASN A 120 33.08 -1.22 -2.71
CA ASN A 120 32.29 -2.40 -2.31
C ASN A 120 32.65 -3.65 -3.14
N TYR A 121 32.83 -3.48 -4.46
CA TYR A 121 33.20 -4.55 -5.39
C TYR A 121 34.54 -5.26 -5.11
N PHE A 122 35.42 -4.70 -4.29
CA PHE A 122 36.65 -5.37 -3.80
C PHE A 122 36.46 -6.07 -2.45
N LEU A 123 35.53 -5.59 -1.63
CA LEU A 123 35.39 -5.99 -0.23
C LEU A 123 34.27 -7.01 -0.02
N GLU A 124 33.26 -6.99 -0.88
CA GLU A 124 32.11 -7.90 -0.80
C GLU A 124 32.55 -9.37 -0.96
N GLY A 125 32.28 -10.19 0.06
CA GLY A 125 32.60 -11.62 0.06
C GLY A 125 34.07 -12.00 0.31
N TYR A 126 34.94 -11.03 0.66
CA TYR A 126 36.34 -11.28 1.01
C TYR A 126 36.64 -10.85 2.44
N ALA A 127 37.52 -11.58 3.13
CA ALA A 127 38.01 -11.16 4.44
C ALA A 127 38.99 -9.97 4.31
N PHE A 128 38.77 -8.91 5.09
CA PHE A 128 39.62 -7.72 5.09
C PHE A 128 39.78 -7.06 6.46
N GLU A 129 40.85 -6.28 6.60
CA GLU A 129 41.18 -5.51 7.79
C GLU A 129 40.90 -4.02 7.55
N VAL A 130 40.10 -3.40 8.43
CA VAL A 130 39.95 -1.95 8.50
C VAL A 130 40.93 -1.40 9.52
N ILE A 131 41.81 -0.50 9.08
CA ILE A 131 42.88 0.07 9.90
C ILE A 131 42.58 1.55 10.14
N THR A 132 42.49 1.94 11.42
CA THR A 132 42.13 3.30 11.85
C THR A 132 42.84 3.65 13.16
N ASP A 133 43.10 4.94 13.37
CA ASP A 133 43.59 5.50 14.64
C ASP A 133 42.44 5.83 15.61
N CYS A 134 41.20 5.46 15.29
CA CYS A 134 40.04 5.69 16.14
C CYS A 134 39.54 4.42 16.83
N THR A 135 39.50 4.44 18.15
CA THR A 135 38.94 3.34 18.96
C THR A 135 37.41 3.25 18.86
N ALA A 136 36.71 4.34 18.49
CA ALA A 136 35.25 4.35 18.36
C ALA A 136 34.76 3.40 17.26
N VAL A 137 35.53 3.27 16.17
CA VAL A 137 35.23 2.35 15.06
C VAL A 137 35.31 0.89 15.53
N LYS A 138 36.29 0.56 16.37
CA LYS A 138 36.43 -0.79 16.97
C LYS A 138 35.24 -1.15 17.85
N SER A 139 34.66 -0.16 18.54
CA SER A 139 33.50 -0.34 19.40
C SER A 139 32.15 -0.15 18.69
N LEU A 140 32.12 0.13 17.39
CA LEU A 140 30.90 0.49 16.64
C LEU A 140 29.79 -0.57 16.76
N SER A 141 30.15 -1.86 16.66
CA SER A 141 29.23 -3.00 16.82
C SER A 141 28.52 -3.01 18.18
N ASN A 142 29.20 -2.59 19.25
CA ASN A 142 28.70 -2.60 20.63
C ASN A 142 28.28 -1.21 21.14
N MET A 143 28.49 -0.16 20.36
CA MET A 143 28.19 1.21 20.77
C MET A 143 26.67 1.41 20.91
N LYS A 144 26.24 1.83 22.11
CA LYS A 144 24.88 2.31 22.37
C LYS A 144 24.84 3.81 22.04
N THR A 145 24.03 4.20 21.05
CA THR A 145 23.89 5.61 20.65
C THR A 145 22.45 5.93 20.27
N SER A 146 21.97 7.11 20.66
CA SER A 146 20.69 7.67 20.24
C SER A 146 20.82 8.46 18.92
N ASN A 147 22.03 8.57 18.38
CA ASN A 147 22.30 9.34 17.16
C ASN A 147 21.82 8.58 15.91
N ARG A 148 20.82 9.14 15.22
CA ARG A 148 20.16 8.50 14.07
C ARG A 148 21.11 8.21 12.91
N ASN A 149 22.11 9.06 12.67
CA ASN A 149 23.07 8.86 11.57
C ASN A 149 23.96 7.65 11.83
N ILE A 150 24.52 7.55 13.05
CA ILE A 150 25.35 6.41 13.42
C ILE A 150 24.54 5.11 13.42
N LEU A 151 23.27 5.13 13.86
CA LEU A 151 22.40 3.95 13.79
C LEU A 151 22.19 3.47 12.34
N ARG A 152 21.96 4.39 11.40
CA ARG A 152 21.82 4.06 9.97
C ARG A 152 23.10 3.44 9.42
N TRP A 153 24.26 4.05 9.67
CA TRP A 153 25.55 3.54 9.20
C TRP A 153 25.89 2.18 9.82
N LYS A 154 25.56 1.99 11.10
CA LYS A 154 25.75 0.71 11.78
C LYS A 154 24.96 -0.42 11.12
N ILE A 155 23.73 -0.17 10.66
CA ILE A 155 22.93 -1.16 9.92
C ILE A 155 23.61 -1.50 8.59
N ALA A 156 24.08 -0.50 7.83
CA ALA A 156 24.75 -0.75 6.56
C ALA A 156 26.07 -1.54 6.75
N ILE A 157 26.85 -1.22 7.77
CA ILE A 157 28.13 -1.89 8.07
C ILE A 157 27.93 -3.34 8.52
N GLN A 158 26.73 -3.73 8.99
CA GLN A 158 26.45 -5.11 9.42
C GLN A 158 26.65 -6.14 8.30
N GLU A 159 26.48 -5.74 7.05
CA GLU A 159 26.73 -6.58 5.88
C GLU A 159 28.15 -7.16 5.87
N TYR A 160 29.14 -6.39 6.32
CA TYR A 160 30.54 -6.81 6.35
C TYR A 160 30.97 -7.45 7.68
N LYS A 161 30.07 -7.63 8.66
CA LYS A 161 30.46 -8.04 10.02
C LYS A 161 31.15 -9.41 10.10
N GLY A 162 30.88 -10.30 9.15
CA GLY A 162 31.50 -11.64 9.06
C GLY A 162 32.93 -11.61 8.51
N ASP A 163 33.22 -10.66 7.62
CA ASP A 163 34.45 -10.63 6.83
C ASP A 163 35.39 -9.47 7.20
N MET A 164 34.88 -8.46 7.92
CA MET A 164 35.61 -7.27 8.34
C MET A 164 36.16 -7.39 9.77
N THR A 165 37.46 -7.19 9.92
CA THR A 165 38.12 -7.03 11.22
C THR A 165 38.65 -5.61 11.41
N THR A 166 38.40 -4.98 12.55
CA THR A 166 38.89 -3.61 12.83
C THR A 166 40.17 -3.64 13.65
N VAL A 167 41.25 -3.07 13.12
CA VAL A 167 42.56 -2.97 13.74
C VAL A 167 42.87 -1.51 14.06
N HIS A 168 43.17 -1.23 15.33
CA HIS A 168 43.61 0.10 15.74
C HIS A 168 45.13 0.23 15.59
N LYS A 169 45.60 1.32 14.97
CA LYS A 169 47.02 1.69 14.90
C LYS A 169 47.22 3.10 15.46
N ASP A 170 48.30 3.30 16.22
CA ASP A 170 48.64 4.62 16.74
C ASP A 170 48.80 5.64 15.60
N GLY A 171 48.25 6.84 15.81
CA GLY A 171 48.23 7.91 14.79
C GLY A 171 49.63 8.34 14.29
N ASN A 172 50.68 8.16 15.09
CA ASN A 172 52.06 8.45 14.67
C ASN A 172 52.59 7.47 13.62
N ILE A 173 52.04 6.25 13.59
CA ILE A 173 52.41 5.16 12.68
C ILE A 173 51.45 5.11 11.48
N HIS A 174 50.18 5.50 11.68
CA HIS A 174 49.11 5.48 10.68
C HIS A 174 49.25 6.61 9.63
N LYS A 175 50.19 6.46 8.68
CA LYS A 175 50.48 7.48 7.65
C LYS A 175 49.77 7.27 6.31
N ASN A 176 49.21 6.09 6.06
CA ASN A 176 48.71 5.69 4.74
C ASN A 176 47.56 6.56 4.23
N ALA A 177 46.57 6.86 5.08
CA ALA A 177 45.42 7.70 4.74
C ALA A 177 45.53 9.15 5.24
N TYR A 178 46.58 9.47 6.00
CA TYR A 178 46.75 10.76 6.67
C TYR A 178 46.81 11.95 5.70
N GLY A 179 47.61 11.83 4.65
CA GLY A 179 47.71 12.89 3.62
C GLY A 179 46.38 13.13 2.90
N LEU A 180 45.62 12.06 2.66
CA LEU A 180 44.34 12.10 1.95
C LEU A 180 43.24 12.81 2.74
N SER A 181 43.23 12.66 4.07
CA SER A 181 42.25 13.33 4.92
C SER A 181 42.58 14.81 5.14
N ARG A 182 43.87 15.18 5.19
CA ARG A 182 44.35 16.56 5.45
C ARG A 182 44.44 17.43 4.19
N TRP A 183 44.61 16.84 3.01
CA TRP A 183 44.55 17.51 1.71
C TRP A 183 43.54 16.82 0.78
N PRO A 184 42.25 16.82 1.15
CA PRO A 184 41.23 16.09 0.42
C PRO A 184 40.87 16.77 -0.91
N LEU A 185 40.54 15.94 -1.92
CA LEU A 185 40.01 16.44 -3.19
C LEU A 185 38.63 17.10 -3.01
N PRO A 186 38.27 18.12 -3.82
CA PRO A 186 36.95 18.76 -3.74
C PRO A 186 35.79 17.76 -3.87
N ASN A 187 34.70 17.97 -3.12
CA ASN A 187 33.50 17.14 -3.22
C ASN A 187 32.59 17.65 -4.37
N ASN A 188 33.01 17.41 -5.62
CA ASN A 188 32.27 17.77 -6.83
C ASN A 188 32.17 16.59 -7.81
N ILE A 189 31.34 16.70 -8.84
CA ILE A 189 31.05 15.63 -9.82
C ILE A 189 32.32 15.07 -10.48
N GLY A 190 33.39 15.86 -10.60
CA GLY A 190 34.67 15.42 -11.18
C GLY A 190 35.51 14.52 -10.26
N ASN A 191 35.16 14.41 -8.97
CA ASN A 191 35.83 13.52 -8.03
C ASN A 191 35.10 12.17 -8.00
N PRO A 192 35.75 11.02 -8.30
CA PRO A 192 35.11 9.69 -8.21
C PRO A 192 34.56 9.37 -6.82
N ALA A 193 35.11 10.00 -5.78
CA ALA A 193 34.68 9.82 -4.41
C ALA A 193 33.53 10.77 -4.00
N TYR A 194 32.99 11.55 -4.94
CA TYR A 194 31.89 12.50 -4.75
C TYR A 194 30.68 11.86 -4.07
N VAL A 195 30.11 12.60 -3.13
CA VAL A 195 28.79 12.29 -2.56
C VAL A 195 27.92 13.54 -2.69
N PRO A 196 26.77 13.47 -3.38
CA PRO A 196 25.88 14.61 -3.53
C PRO A 196 25.41 15.09 -2.16
N GLU A 197 25.18 16.40 -2.05
CA GLU A 197 24.48 16.93 -0.89
C GLU A 197 23.07 16.31 -0.91
N GLU A 198 22.65 15.64 0.17
CA GLU A 198 21.25 15.26 0.30
C GLU A 198 20.50 16.59 0.22
N ALA A 199 19.75 16.80 -0.88
CA ALA A 199 18.96 17.99 -1.01
C ALA A 199 18.13 18.09 0.27
N SER A 200 18.43 19.08 1.11
CA SER A 200 17.40 19.60 2.02
C SER A 200 16.20 19.75 1.11
N PRO A 201 15.04 19.14 1.40
CA PRO A 201 13.89 19.25 0.51
C PRO A 201 13.70 20.73 0.29
N GLN A 202 14.10 21.21 -0.89
CA GLN A 202 13.81 22.56 -1.28
C GLN A 202 12.30 22.47 -1.39
N ILE A 203 11.62 23.02 -0.38
CA ILE A 203 10.21 23.32 -0.50
C ILE A 203 10.19 24.38 -1.60
N LEU A 204 10.18 23.91 -2.84
CA LEU A 204 9.85 24.73 -3.98
C LEU A 204 8.41 25.15 -3.68
N MET A 205 8.20 26.42 -3.34
CA MET A 205 6.86 26.98 -3.42
C MET A 205 6.50 26.93 -4.90
N GLU A 206 5.88 25.83 -5.32
CA GLU A 206 5.25 25.71 -6.62
C GLU A 206 4.02 26.61 -6.62
N GLY A 207 4.26 27.90 -6.88
CA GLY A 207 3.25 28.92 -7.10
C GLY A 207 2.42 29.27 -5.86
N ILE A 208 2.56 30.50 -5.37
CA ILE A 208 1.46 31.12 -4.59
C ILE A 208 0.38 31.48 -5.61
N SER A 209 -0.69 30.68 -5.71
CA SER A 209 -1.83 31.00 -6.57
C SER A 209 -2.68 32.12 -5.94
N VAL A 210 -2.26 33.38 -6.04
CA VAL A 210 -3.13 34.48 -5.58
C VAL A 210 -4.15 34.82 -6.67
N THR A 211 -5.37 34.34 -6.52
CA THR A 211 -6.49 34.70 -7.41
C THR A 211 -7.11 36.02 -6.93
N TYR A 212 -6.79 37.13 -7.60
CA TYR A 212 -7.53 38.38 -7.40
C TYR A 212 -8.77 38.38 -8.30
N LEU A 213 -9.93 38.76 -7.76
CA LEU A 213 -11.11 39.05 -8.58
C LEU A 213 -10.79 40.23 -9.50
N LYS A 214 -10.66 39.96 -10.80
CA LYS A 214 -10.40 40.98 -11.81
C LYS A 214 -11.59 41.95 -11.91
N THR A 215 -11.33 43.17 -12.35
CA THR A 215 -12.39 44.17 -12.63
C THR A 215 -13.48 43.61 -13.54
N THR A 216 -13.11 42.73 -14.47
CA THR A 216 -14.03 42.04 -15.40
C THR A 216 -15.11 41.22 -14.69
N PHE A 217 -14.80 40.58 -13.54
CA PHE A 217 -15.79 39.84 -12.75
C PHE A 217 -16.92 40.76 -12.27
N PHE A 218 -16.56 41.95 -11.77
CA PHE A 218 -17.52 42.93 -11.27
C PHE A 218 -18.31 43.57 -12.41
N GLU A 219 -17.71 43.76 -13.58
CA GLU A 219 -18.39 44.23 -14.78
C GLU A 219 -19.42 43.21 -15.29
N GLU A 220 -19.02 41.93 -15.40
CA GLU A 220 -19.91 40.82 -15.76
C GLU A 220 -21.06 40.67 -14.76
N LEU A 221 -20.76 40.80 -13.46
CA LEU A 221 -21.78 40.76 -12.41
C LEU A 221 -22.80 41.89 -12.57
N ARG A 222 -22.36 43.13 -12.77
CA ARG A 222 -23.25 44.28 -13.00
C ARG A 222 -24.10 44.07 -14.26
N SER A 223 -23.50 43.52 -15.32
CA SER A 223 -24.24 43.18 -16.55
C SER A 223 -25.32 42.12 -16.29
N SER A 224 -25.02 41.10 -15.47
CA SER A 224 -25.97 40.02 -15.15
C SER A 224 -27.25 40.52 -14.46
N TYR A 225 -27.16 41.58 -13.67
CA TYR A 225 -28.33 42.14 -12.98
C TYR A 225 -29.37 42.75 -13.93
N THR A 226 -28.96 43.16 -15.13
CA THR A 226 -29.90 43.67 -16.14
C THR A 226 -30.75 42.55 -16.73
N GLN A 227 -30.24 41.32 -16.71
CA GLN A 227 -30.89 40.14 -17.26
C GLN A 227 -31.76 39.44 -16.22
N ASP A 228 -31.38 39.50 -14.95
CA ASP A 228 -32.18 38.96 -13.84
C ASP A 228 -33.30 39.92 -13.41
N LYS A 229 -34.55 39.43 -13.45
CA LYS A 229 -35.74 40.19 -13.08
C LYS A 229 -35.65 40.80 -11.68
N ASN A 230 -35.25 40.02 -10.68
CA ASN A 230 -35.27 40.46 -9.28
C ASN A 230 -34.14 41.46 -9.00
N CYS A 231 -32.93 41.21 -9.51
CA CYS A 231 -31.80 42.12 -9.35
C CYS A 231 -32.03 43.45 -10.07
N SER A 232 -32.63 43.43 -11.28
CA SER A 232 -33.03 44.65 -11.99
C SER A 232 -34.02 45.48 -11.17
N ILE A 233 -35.04 44.85 -10.59
CA ILE A 233 -36.01 45.51 -9.70
C ILE A 233 -35.31 46.07 -8.44
N LEU A 234 -34.46 45.28 -7.79
CA LEU A 234 -33.71 45.72 -6.60
C LEU A 234 -32.80 46.90 -6.88
N CYS A 235 -32.07 46.88 -8.01
CA CYS A 235 -31.23 48.00 -8.41
C CYS A 235 -32.06 49.28 -8.59
N GLN A 236 -33.25 49.18 -9.22
CA GLN A 236 -34.14 50.33 -9.40
C GLN A 236 -34.68 50.87 -8.07
N LEU A 237 -35.15 49.99 -7.19
CA LEU A 237 -35.70 50.35 -5.88
C LEU A 237 -34.64 51.00 -4.98
N LEU A 238 -33.43 50.43 -4.94
CA LEU A 238 -32.34 50.89 -4.06
C LEU A 238 -31.61 52.13 -4.61
N THR A 239 -31.63 52.39 -5.91
CA THR A 239 -31.01 53.59 -6.50
C THR A 239 -31.88 54.83 -6.36
N LYS A 240 -33.20 54.69 -6.47
CA LYS A 240 -34.14 55.83 -6.47
C LYS A 240 -34.60 56.27 -5.08
N ASP A 241 -34.24 55.52 -4.03
CA ASP A 241 -34.66 55.74 -2.65
C ASP A 241 -36.18 55.96 -2.50
N CYS A 242 -36.97 55.28 -3.37
CA CYS A 242 -38.41 55.44 -3.47
C CYS A 242 -39.14 54.09 -3.30
N LYS A 243 -40.15 54.03 -2.42
CA LYS A 243 -40.97 52.84 -2.19
C LYS A 243 -42.05 52.72 -3.27
N ASP A 244 -41.69 52.22 -4.45
CA ASP A 244 -42.64 51.89 -5.51
C ASP A 244 -43.31 50.53 -5.23
N ASN A 245 -44.57 50.57 -4.79
CA ASN A 245 -45.34 49.38 -4.44
C ASN A 245 -45.51 48.42 -5.63
N SER A 246 -45.60 48.92 -6.86
CA SER A 246 -45.77 48.05 -8.04
C SER A 246 -44.51 47.21 -8.31
N LEU A 247 -43.33 47.81 -8.13
CA LEU A 247 -42.05 47.11 -8.24
C LEU A 247 -41.85 46.11 -7.09
N ILE A 248 -42.22 46.46 -5.86
CA ILE A 248 -42.13 45.55 -4.70
C ILE A 248 -43.03 44.31 -4.90
N HIS A 249 -44.24 44.48 -5.45
CA HIS A 249 -45.13 43.38 -5.76
C HIS A 249 -44.64 42.47 -6.90
N ALA A 250 -43.74 42.97 -7.75
CA ALA A 250 -43.16 42.20 -8.84
C ALA A 250 -41.97 41.31 -8.41
N LEU A 251 -41.39 41.54 -7.23
CA LEU A 251 -40.35 40.67 -6.65
C LEU A 251 -40.91 39.29 -6.32
N ASP A 252 -40.11 38.26 -6.58
CA ASP A 252 -40.47 36.89 -6.23
C ASP A 252 -40.47 36.68 -4.70
N GLY A 253 -41.19 35.68 -4.20
CA GLY A 253 -41.56 35.58 -2.78
C GLY A 253 -40.40 35.65 -1.77
N ILE A 254 -39.28 34.98 -2.03
CA ILE A 254 -38.09 35.02 -1.15
C ILE A 254 -37.46 36.42 -1.17
N TRP A 255 -37.35 37.02 -2.35
CA TRP A 255 -36.76 38.35 -2.54
C TRP A 255 -37.62 39.45 -1.91
N ARG A 256 -38.93 39.42 -2.12
CA ARG A 256 -39.86 40.36 -1.51
C ARG A 256 -39.79 40.33 0.01
N LYS A 257 -39.83 39.13 0.61
CA LYS A 257 -39.73 38.96 2.05
C LYS A 257 -38.44 39.58 2.60
N LEU A 258 -37.30 39.30 1.98
CA LEU A 258 -36.01 39.83 2.40
C LEU A 258 -35.91 41.34 2.19
N TYR A 259 -36.52 41.88 1.14
CA TYR A 259 -36.62 43.32 0.91
C TYR A 259 -37.44 44.02 2.01
N ASP A 260 -38.60 43.48 2.36
CA ASP A 260 -39.46 44.02 3.43
C ASP A 260 -38.75 43.99 4.81
N GLU A 261 -37.86 43.02 5.03
CA GLU A 261 -36.99 42.92 6.21
C GLU A 261 -35.79 43.90 6.19
N GLY A 262 -35.60 44.68 5.11
CA GLY A 262 -34.48 45.61 4.97
C GLY A 262 -33.13 44.91 4.77
N ARG A 263 -33.12 43.74 4.13
CA ARG A 263 -31.92 42.88 4.00
C ARG A 263 -31.05 43.23 2.79
N PHE A 264 -31.44 44.17 1.93
CA PHE A 264 -30.70 44.47 0.70
C PHE A 264 -30.08 45.86 0.70
N HIS A 265 -28.85 45.95 0.18
CA HIS A 265 -28.09 47.18 0.08
C HIS A 265 -27.47 47.27 -1.32
N LEU A 266 -27.29 48.49 -1.83
CA LEU A 266 -26.65 48.75 -3.11
C LEU A 266 -25.38 49.58 -2.87
N LEU A 267 -24.24 49.09 -3.36
CA LEU A 267 -22.96 49.79 -3.29
C LEU A 267 -22.23 49.61 -4.62
N ASP A 268 -21.85 50.71 -5.27
CA ASP A 268 -21.13 50.70 -6.55
C ASP A 268 -21.80 49.85 -7.66
N GLY A 269 -23.12 49.91 -7.73
CA GLY A 269 -23.93 49.13 -8.68
C GLY A 269 -24.01 47.63 -8.36
N ILE A 270 -23.47 47.19 -7.22
CA ILE A 270 -23.50 45.80 -6.77
C ILE A 270 -24.51 45.65 -5.62
N THR A 271 -25.35 44.61 -5.70
CA THR A 271 -26.34 44.34 -4.67
C THR A 271 -25.77 43.40 -3.60
N TYR A 272 -26.05 43.71 -2.34
CA TYR A 272 -25.58 42.98 -1.17
C TYR A 272 -26.74 42.53 -0.31
N HIS A 273 -26.64 41.32 0.23
CA HIS A 273 -27.57 40.73 1.18
C HIS A 273 -26.99 40.76 2.60
N GLY A 274 -27.64 41.49 3.50
CA GLY A 274 -27.26 41.69 4.89
C GLY A 274 -28.03 40.79 5.84
N THR A 275 -27.33 39.97 6.61
CA THR A 275 -27.87 39.23 7.77
C THR A 275 -27.59 39.99 9.07
N LYS A 276 -27.89 39.40 10.23
CA LYS A 276 -27.55 39.99 11.54
C LYS A 276 -26.02 40.13 11.77
N HIS A 277 -25.20 39.36 11.05
CA HIS A 277 -23.77 39.22 11.33
C HIS A 277 -22.87 39.38 10.11
N THR A 278 -23.42 39.33 8.89
CA THR A 278 -22.65 39.38 7.64
C THR A 278 -23.37 40.20 6.59
N CYS A 279 -22.62 40.81 5.67
CA CYS A 279 -23.15 41.44 4.46
C CYS A 279 -22.38 40.88 3.27
N VAL A 280 -23.08 40.19 2.38
CA VAL A 280 -22.48 39.37 1.31
C VAL A 280 -23.01 39.76 -0.06
N MET A 281 -22.20 39.55 -1.09
CA MET A 281 -22.52 39.96 -2.45
C MET A 281 -23.58 39.03 -3.07
N ILE A 282 -24.50 39.59 -3.85
CA ILE A 282 -25.52 38.80 -4.55
C ILE A 282 -25.01 38.42 -5.94
N VAL A 283 -25.06 37.14 -6.26
CA VAL A 283 -24.68 36.61 -7.58
C VAL A 283 -25.85 35.83 -8.15
N VAL A 284 -26.24 36.13 -9.38
CA VAL A 284 -27.41 35.49 -10.04
C VAL A 284 -27.07 34.79 -11.34
N ASP A 285 -25.97 35.18 -12.00
CA ASP A 285 -25.49 34.47 -13.18
C ASP A 285 -24.93 33.09 -12.82
N ARG A 286 -25.34 32.06 -13.58
CA ARG A 286 -24.95 30.68 -13.28
C ARG A 286 -23.46 30.43 -13.53
N SER A 287 -22.85 31.11 -14.49
CA SER A 287 -21.41 30.98 -14.78
C SER A 287 -20.57 31.56 -13.65
N LEU A 288 -20.98 32.73 -13.11
CA LEU A 288 -20.34 33.34 -11.94
C LEU A 288 -20.54 32.52 -10.67
N ILE A 289 -21.74 31.95 -10.43
CA ILE A 289 -21.97 31.03 -9.31
C ILE A 289 -21.00 29.83 -9.38
N ASN A 290 -20.84 29.24 -10.58
CA ASN A 290 -19.93 28.13 -10.79
C ASN A 290 -18.46 28.48 -10.53
N LEU A 291 -18.05 29.69 -10.93
CA LEU A 291 -16.70 30.19 -10.65
C LEU A 291 -16.45 30.25 -9.13
N VAL A 292 -17.41 30.78 -8.37
CA VAL A 292 -17.26 30.88 -6.91
C VAL A 292 -17.32 29.51 -6.24
N LEU A 293 -18.19 28.60 -6.67
CA LEU A 293 -18.22 27.23 -6.16
C LEU A 293 -16.88 26.51 -6.39
N LYS A 294 -16.28 26.70 -7.58
CA LYS A 294 -14.97 26.16 -7.90
C LYS A 294 -13.88 26.75 -7.00
N GLU A 295 -13.87 28.06 -6.79
CA GLU A 295 -12.89 28.70 -5.92
C GLU A 295 -13.06 28.23 -4.46
N CYS A 296 -14.27 28.28 -3.90
CA CYS A 296 -14.53 27.93 -2.49
C CYS A 296 -14.44 26.43 -2.15
N HIS A 297 -14.29 25.54 -3.14
CA HIS A 297 -14.19 24.10 -2.89
C HIS A 297 -12.93 23.50 -3.51
N GLU A 298 -12.66 23.77 -4.79
CA GLU A 298 -11.62 23.10 -5.57
C GLU A 298 -10.27 23.82 -5.52
N SER A 299 -10.24 25.08 -5.10
CA SER A 299 -9.01 25.86 -4.94
C SER A 299 -8.06 25.20 -3.92
N PRO A 300 -6.73 25.24 -4.15
CA PRO A 300 -5.75 24.78 -3.17
C PRO A 300 -5.92 25.42 -1.78
N PHE A 301 -6.45 26.65 -1.71
CA PHE A 301 -6.69 27.36 -0.45
C PHE A 301 -7.90 26.83 0.32
N SER A 302 -8.93 26.38 -0.40
CA SER A 302 -10.13 25.79 0.20
C SER A 302 -9.96 24.30 0.48
N GLY A 303 -8.91 23.65 -0.04
CA GLY A 303 -8.43 22.33 0.37
C GLY A 303 -9.39 21.17 0.12
N ASN A 304 -10.42 21.35 -0.72
CA ASN A 304 -11.46 20.33 -1.00
C ASN A 304 -12.11 19.81 0.30
N LEU A 305 -12.33 20.74 1.25
CA LEU A 305 -12.90 20.45 2.56
C LEU A 305 -14.37 19.97 2.47
N SER A 306 -14.90 19.54 3.62
CA SER A 306 -16.26 18.99 3.71
C SER A 306 -17.34 19.99 3.26
N GLU A 307 -18.50 19.46 2.87
CA GLU A 307 -19.68 20.24 2.50
C GLU A 307 -20.01 21.33 3.54
N ASP A 308 -19.93 21.02 4.83
CA ASP A 308 -20.20 21.99 5.90
C ASP A 308 -19.17 23.14 5.95
N ARG A 309 -17.90 22.84 5.67
CA ARG A 309 -16.84 23.87 5.62
C ARG A 309 -17.01 24.77 4.40
N THR A 310 -17.27 24.17 3.24
CA THR A 310 -17.56 24.92 2.01
C THR A 310 -18.80 25.80 2.16
N ARG A 311 -19.84 25.33 2.89
CA ARG A 311 -21.02 26.15 3.21
C ARG A 311 -20.69 27.36 4.07
N GLU A 312 -19.87 27.20 5.11
CA GLU A 312 -19.50 28.33 5.97
C GLU A 312 -18.65 29.35 5.21
N GLU A 313 -17.78 28.91 4.29
CA GLU A 313 -17.00 29.81 3.44
C GLU A 313 -17.92 30.63 2.50
N ILE A 314 -18.81 29.96 1.77
CA ILE A 314 -19.74 30.63 0.84
C ILE A 314 -20.67 31.60 1.55
N LYS A 315 -21.19 31.21 2.71
CA LYS A 315 -22.07 32.02 3.57
C LYS A 315 -21.43 33.34 4.01
N THR A 316 -20.10 33.43 4.01
CA THR A 316 -19.37 34.66 4.37
C THR A 316 -19.06 35.57 3.17
N CYS A 317 -19.23 35.08 1.94
CA CYS A 317 -18.77 35.79 0.74
C CYS A 317 -19.91 36.18 -0.21
N ILE A 318 -20.81 35.24 -0.53
CA ILE A 318 -21.85 35.44 -1.56
C ILE A 318 -23.21 34.82 -1.19
N TRP A 319 -24.28 35.26 -1.86
CA TRP A 319 -25.63 34.73 -1.66
C TRP A 319 -26.43 34.65 -2.96
N TRP A 320 -27.24 33.59 -3.07
CA TRP A 320 -28.28 33.40 -4.09
C TRP A 320 -29.37 32.45 -3.55
N PRO A 321 -30.60 32.42 -4.12
CA PRO A 321 -31.74 31.77 -3.46
C PRO A 321 -31.59 30.27 -3.11
N ILE A 322 -30.87 29.49 -3.92
CA ILE A 322 -30.74 28.03 -3.77
C ILE A 322 -29.31 27.59 -3.41
N TRP A 323 -28.50 28.50 -2.86
CA TRP A 323 -27.08 28.27 -2.62
C TRP A 323 -26.74 27.02 -1.82
N GLN A 324 -27.53 26.71 -0.79
CA GLN A 324 -27.30 25.53 0.05
C GLN A 324 -27.45 24.21 -0.72
N LYS A 325 -28.40 24.18 -1.67
CA LYS A 325 -28.65 23.01 -2.52
C LYS A 325 -27.53 22.86 -3.54
N ASP A 326 -27.16 23.96 -4.21
CA ASP A 326 -26.08 23.97 -5.18
C ASP A 326 -24.75 23.54 -4.57
N VAL A 327 -24.39 24.05 -3.37
CA VAL A 327 -23.18 23.62 -2.66
C VAL A 327 -23.21 22.13 -2.33
N SER A 328 -24.34 21.63 -1.85
CA SER A 328 -24.50 20.21 -1.54
C SER A 328 -24.30 19.34 -2.77
N GLU A 329 -24.93 19.71 -3.88
CA GLU A 329 -24.82 19.01 -5.15
C GLU A 329 -23.40 19.09 -5.71
N TYR A 330 -22.76 20.26 -5.63
CA TYR A 330 -21.38 20.50 -6.04
C TYR A 330 -20.42 19.57 -5.28
N CYS A 331 -20.42 19.59 -3.95
CA CYS A 331 -19.51 18.74 -3.15
C CYS A 331 -19.77 17.24 -3.37
N LYS A 332 -21.04 16.82 -3.53
CA LYS A 332 -21.41 15.40 -3.76
C LYS A 332 -20.98 14.86 -5.11
N THR A 333 -20.90 15.71 -6.13
CA THR A 333 -20.50 15.35 -7.49
C THR A 333 -19.01 15.65 -7.75
N CYS A 334 -18.24 16.06 -6.72
CA CYS A 334 -16.81 16.32 -6.83
C CYS A 334 -16.01 15.03 -7.04
N ASP A 335 -15.38 14.88 -8.21
CA ASP A 335 -14.62 13.69 -8.58
C ASP A 335 -13.46 13.42 -7.60
N ARG A 336 -12.67 14.46 -7.27
CA ARG A 336 -11.55 14.37 -6.32
C ARG A 336 -12.00 13.87 -4.95
N CYS A 337 -13.06 14.47 -4.41
CA CYS A 337 -13.61 14.06 -3.11
C CYS A 337 -14.21 12.65 -3.16
N GLN A 338 -14.88 12.27 -4.26
CA GLN A 338 -15.48 10.95 -4.40
C GLN A 338 -14.42 9.83 -4.43
N LYS A 339 -13.28 10.06 -5.11
CA LYS A 339 -12.14 9.14 -5.20
C LYS A 339 -11.29 9.08 -3.92
N ALA A 340 -11.04 10.23 -3.28
CA ALA A 340 -10.22 10.31 -2.08
C ALA A 340 -10.94 9.77 -0.82
N ASN A 341 -12.22 10.11 -0.66
CA ASN A 341 -12.96 9.81 0.57
C ASN A 341 -13.40 8.35 0.64
N LYS A 342 -13.07 7.70 1.77
CA LYS A 342 -13.58 6.37 2.13
C LYS A 342 -15.11 6.34 2.12
N SER A 343 -15.68 5.19 1.80
CA SER A 343 -17.13 4.99 1.91
C SER A 343 -17.56 5.12 3.37
N THR A 344 -18.58 5.95 3.62
CA THR A 344 -19.20 6.16 4.94
C THR A 344 -20.61 5.57 4.89
N GLY A 345 -20.94 4.65 5.80
CA GLY A 345 -22.25 4.00 5.86
C GLY A 345 -22.17 2.50 6.16
N GLU A 346 -23.32 1.83 6.05
CA GLU A 346 -23.43 0.37 6.19
C GLU A 346 -22.64 -0.33 5.08
N ARG A 347 -22.02 -1.47 5.42
CA ARG A 347 -21.23 -2.23 4.46
C ARG A 347 -22.18 -2.89 3.44
N LEU A 348 -21.81 -2.88 2.16
CA LEU A 348 -22.64 -3.48 1.12
C LEU A 348 -22.37 -4.99 1.02
N GLY A 349 -23.43 -5.77 0.80
CA GLY A 349 -23.36 -7.21 0.51
C GLY A 349 -24.01 -8.06 1.60
N ASN A 350 -25.00 -8.85 1.18
CA ASN A 350 -25.74 -9.78 2.03
C ASN A 350 -24.95 -11.10 2.19
N MET A 351 -25.48 -12.10 2.89
CA MET A 351 -24.87 -13.44 2.83
C MET A 351 -25.35 -14.21 1.60
N ILE A 352 -24.41 -14.76 0.83
CA ILE A 352 -24.71 -15.83 -0.13
C ILE A 352 -24.78 -17.14 0.65
N LYS A 353 -25.81 -17.95 0.40
CA LYS A 353 -25.86 -19.34 0.87
C LYS A 353 -24.94 -20.18 -0.01
N ILE A 354 -23.92 -20.81 0.57
CA ILE A 354 -23.18 -21.88 -0.10
C ILE A 354 -24.14 -23.05 -0.31
N LYS A 355 -24.13 -23.67 -1.50
CA LYS A 355 -24.93 -24.88 -1.74
C LYS A 355 -24.46 -25.98 -0.79
N GLU A 356 -25.36 -26.46 0.05
CA GLU A 356 -25.06 -27.49 1.04
C GLU A 356 -24.64 -28.80 0.34
N PRO A 357 -23.53 -29.43 0.76
CA PRO A 357 -23.14 -30.72 0.24
C PRO A 357 -24.17 -31.78 0.68
N SER A 358 -24.51 -32.67 -0.24
CA SER A 358 -25.46 -33.77 -0.02
C SER A 358 -24.80 -35.03 0.54
N ARG A 359 -23.46 -35.07 0.63
CA ARG A 359 -22.70 -36.16 1.23
C ARG A 359 -21.29 -35.69 1.63
N PRO A 360 -20.62 -36.38 2.57
CA PRO A 360 -19.21 -36.12 2.88
C PRO A 360 -18.35 -36.15 1.60
N TRP A 361 -17.35 -35.27 1.54
CA TRP A 361 -16.38 -35.18 0.44
C TRP A 361 -16.96 -34.82 -0.94
N GLU A 362 -18.23 -34.40 -1.03
CA GLU A 362 -18.79 -33.89 -2.28
C GLU A 362 -18.11 -32.58 -2.72
N ILE A 363 -17.95 -31.66 -1.77
CA ILE A 363 -17.31 -30.35 -1.95
C ILE A 363 -16.10 -30.29 -1.02
N VAL A 364 -14.93 -30.01 -1.57
CA VAL A 364 -13.67 -29.90 -0.82
C VAL A 364 -13.16 -28.47 -0.89
N HIS A 365 -12.88 -27.88 0.27
CA HIS A 365 -12.25 -26.56 0.37
C HIS A 365 -10.77 -26.73 0.70
N MET A 366 -9.86 -26.32 -0.18
CA MET A 366 -8.43 -26.61 -0.03
C MET A 366 -7.84 -26.04 1.28
N ASP A 367 -8.30 -24.87 1.73
CA ASP A 367 -7.82 -24.21 2.97
C ASP A 367 -8.66 -24.56 4.21
N TRP A 368 -9.69 -25.39 4.04
CA TRP A 368 -10.66 -25.72 5.09
C TRP A 368 -11.05 -27.19 5.01
N THR A 369 -10.08 -28.06 5.29
CA THR A 369 -10.29 -29.49 5.50
C THR A 369 -9.62 -29.94 6.80
N PRO A 370 -10.21 -30.89 7.55
CA PRO A 370 -9.61 -31.42 8.76
C PRO A 370 -8.45 -32.39 8.45
N ILE A 371 -7.82 -32.33 7.26
CA ILE A 371 -6.64 -33.12 6.88
C ILE A 371 -5.47 -32.16 6.74
N PHE A 372 -4.39 -32.39 7.48
CA PHE A 372 -3.27 -31.47 7.50
C PHE A 372 -2.14 -31.99 6.61
N LEU A 373 -1.87 -31.26 5.52
CA LEU A 373 -0.81 -31.57 4.56
C LEU A 373 0.39 -30.64 4.81
N PRO A 374 1.61 -31.18 4.98
CA PRO A 374 2.80 -30.37 5.02
C PRO A 374 3.11 -29.85 3.61
N CYS A 375 3.10 -28.53 3.44
CA CYS A 375 3.47 -27.86 2.20
C CYS A 375 4.49 -26.74 2.48
N HIS A 376 5.42 -26.51 1.56
CA HIS A 376 6.31 -25.36 1.56
C HIS A 376 5.69 -24.19 0.79
N LYS A 377 6.18 -22.97 1.06
CA LYS A 377 5.70 -21.75 0.38
C LYS A 377 5.93 -21.77 -1.13
N ASP A 378 6.98 -22.47 -1.55
CA ASP A 378 7.42 -22.52 -2.94
C ASP A 378 6.95 -23.80 -3.66
N ASP A 379 6.08 -24.61 -3.02
CA ASP A 379 5.55 -25.84 -3.62
C ASP A 379 4.75 -25.52 -4.88
N THR A 380 5.08 -26.23 -5.95
CA THR A 380 4.39 -26.09 -7.23
C THR A 380 3.14 -26.96 -7.29
N ALA A 381 2.38 -26.83 -8.37
CA ALA A 381 1.28 -27.75 -8.66
C ALA A 381 1.75 -29.21 -8.78
N MET A 382 2.98 -29.45 -9.27
CA MET A 382 3.55 -30.79 -9.38
C MET A 382 3.88 -31.40 -8.01
N ASP A 383 4.20 -30.57 -7.03
CA ASP A 383 4.49 -31.02 -5.65
C ASP A 383 3.17 -31.24 -4.88
N THR A 384 2.21 -30.34 -5.05
CA THR A 384 0.94 -30.35 -4.32
C THR A 384 -0.03 -31.45 -4.81
N ALA A 385 -0.08 -31.72 -6.12
CA ALA A 385 -1.04 -32.67 -6.69
C ALA A 385 -0.85 -34.12 -6.17
N PRO A 386 0.38 -34.68 -6.11
CA PRO A 386 0.61 -36.00 -5.51
C PRO A 386 0.23 -36.05 -4.03
N LEU A 387 0.48 -34.99 -3.26
CA LEU A 387 0.11 -34.92 -1.84
C LEU A 387 -1.41 -35.03 -1.68
N LEU A 388 -2.16 -34.21 -2.43
CA LEU A 388 -3.62 -34.26 -2.44
C LEU A 388 -4.13 -35.65 -2.86
N TRP A 389 -3.55 -36.22 -3.92
CA TRP A 389 -3.97 -37.52 -4.44
C TRP A 389 -3.75 -38.65 -3.42
N ASN A 390 -2.55 -38.69 -2.82
CA ASN A 390 -2.14 -39.78 -1.95
C ASN A 390 -2.74 -39.70 -0.55
N ARG A 391 -2.96 -38.50 -0.01
CA ARG A 391 -3.46 -38.31 1.37
C ARG A 391 -4.96 -38.09 1.46
N VAL A 392 -5.58 -37.48 0.45
CA VAL A 392 -7.00 -37.11 0.50
C VAL A 392 -7.79 -38.00 -0.46
N ILE A 393 -7.58 -37.87 -1.77
CA ILE A 393 -8.42 -38.50 -2.80
C ILE A 393 -8.40 -40.02 -2.70
N SER A 394 -7.26 -40.63 -2.35
CA SER A 394 -7.12 -42.09 -2.17
C SER A 394 -8.03 -42.66 -1.08
N TRP A 395 -8.36 -41.86 -0.05
CA TRP A 395 -9.18 -42.26 1.09
C TRP A 395 -10.63 -41.81 0.96
N THR A 396 -10.84 -40.62 0.40
CA THR A 396 -12.15 -39.95 0.38
C THR A 396 -12.89 -40.15 -0.94
N GLY A 397 -12.17 -40.52 -1.99
CA GLY A 397 -12.67 -40.58 -3.36
C GLY A 397 -12.59 -39.24 -4.09
N ILE A 398 -13.01 -39.24 -5.35
CA ILE A 398 -12.99 -38.04 -6.19
C ILE A 398 -14.19 -37.14 -5.85
N SER A 399 -13.91 -35.92 -5.42
CA SER A 399 -14.92 -34.89 -5.15
C SER A 399 -15.57 -34.36 -6.43
N THR A 400 -16.83 -33.92 -6.35
CA THR A 400 -17.52 -33.31 -7.49
C THR A 400 -17.08 -31.87 -7.71
N ASN A 401 -16.70 -31.17 -6.64
CA ASN A 401 -16.23 -29.79 -6.70
C ASN A 401 -15.09 -29.52 -5.71
N ILE A 402 -14.01 -28.88 -6.18
CA ILE A 402 -12.94 -28.36 -5.31
C ILE A 402 -12.99 -26.84 -5.36
N ILE A 403 -12.98 -26.24 -4.17
CA ILE A 403 -13.00 -24.79 -3.97
C ILE A 403 -11.65 -24.36 -3.40
N SER A 404 -10.97 -23.44 -4.08
CA SER A 404 -9.64 -22.94 -3.71
C SER A 404 -9.49 -21.45 -4.01
N ASP A 405 -8.45 -20.82 -3.47
CA ASP A 405 -8.07 -19.47 -3.87
C ASP A 405 -7.43 -19.46 -5.28
N ARG A 406 -7.01 -18.28 -5.73
CA ARG A 406 -6.36 -18.13 -7.05
C ARG A 406 -4.84 -18.22 -6.98
N ASP A 407 -4.30 -19.02 -6.05
CA ASP A 407 -2.87 -19.32 -6.02
C ASP A 407 -2.43 -19.90 -7.39
N PRO A 408 -1.28 -19.46 -7.96
CA PRO A 408 -0.73 -19.99 -9.20
C PRO A 408 -0.72 -21.51 -9.31
N LYS A 409 -0.54 -22.24 -8.20
CA LYS A 409 -0.55 -23.72 -8.22
C LYS A 409 -1.93 -24.31 -8.56
N PHE A 410 -3.01 -23.72 -8.06
CA PHE A 410 -4.39 -24.18 -8.30
C PHE A 410 -4.98 -23.68 -9.63
N THR A 411 -4.38 -22.63 -10.21
CA THR A 411 -4.74 -22.11 -11.53
C THR A 411 -3.85 -22.63 -12.66
N SER A 412 -2.87 -23.47 -12.32
CA SER A 412 -1.94 -24.04 -13.29
C SER A 412 -2.63 -24.97 -14.30
N GLU A 413 -2.01 -25.12 -15.47
CA GLU A 413 -2.47 -26.04 -16.51
C GLU A 413 -2.51 -27.50 -16.01
N LEU A 414 -1.48 -27.91 -15.23
CA LEU A 414 -1.43 -29.23 -14.63
C LEU A 414 -2.63 -29.49 -13.70
N TRP A 415 -2.93 -28.56 -12.79
CA TRP A 415 -4.03 -28.70 -11.84
C TRP A 415 -5.39 -28.75 -12.54
N THR A 416 -5.56 -27.88 -13.54
CA THR A 416 -6.78 -27.81 -14.35
C THR A 416 -7.00 -29.12 -15.12
N ASN A 417 -5.97 -29.62 -15.81
CA ASN A 417 -6.06 -30.86 -16.59
C ASN A 417 -6.27 -32.08 -15.69
N LEU A 418 -5.60 -32.16 -14.54
CA LEU A 418 -5.76 -33.26 -13.58
C LEU A 418 -7.22 -33.39 -13.13
N HIS A 419 -7.83 -32.28 -12.72
CA HIS A 419 -9.20 -32.29 -12.22
C HIS A 419 -10.25 -32.40 -13.33
N GLN A 420 -9.97 -31.90 -14.53
CA GLN A 420 -10.80 -32.15 -15.69
C GLN A 420 -10.84 -33.65 -16.04
N LEU A 421 -9.70 -34.34 -15.99
CA LEU A 421 -9.61 -35.79 -16.22
C LEU A 421 -10.28 -36.60 -15.11
N SER A 422 -10.20 -36.14 -13.85
CA SER A 422 -10.89 -36.79 -12.73
C SER A 422 -12.40 -36.53 -12.71
N GLY A 423 -12.92 -35.62 -13.54
CA GLY A 423 -14.33 -35.22 -13.55
C GLY A 423 -14.71 -34.30 -12.38
N THR A 424 -13.73 -33.62 -11.78
CA THR A 424 -13.92 -32.68 -10.68
C THR A 424 -14.07 -31.25 -11.22
N LYS A 425 -15.13 -30.56 -10.82
CA LYS A 425 -15.28 -29.13 -11.11
C LYS A 425 -14.31 -28.32 -10.24
N LEU A 426 -13.59 -27.39 -10.83
CA LEU A 426 -12.80 -26.40 -10.10
C LEU A 426 -13.63 -25.12 -9.97
N SER A 427 -13.72 -24.62 -8.73
CA SER A 427 -14.35 -23.35 -8.41
C SER A 427 -13.35 -22.52 -7.64
N PHE A 428 -13.09 -21.29 -8.09
CA PHE A 428 -12.15 -20.42 -7.39
C PHE A 428 -12.92 -19.42 -6.55
N TYR A 429 -12.41 -19.10 -5.36
CA TYR A 429 -12.93 -17.95 -4.63
C TYR A 429 -12.85 -16.74 -5.57
N THR A 430 -13.99 -16.07 -5.78
CA THR A 430 -13.91 -14.64 -6.08
C THR A 430 -13.15 -14.00 -4.91
N ALA A 431 -12.41 -12.92 -5.14
CA ALA A 431 -11.47 -12.35 -4.17
C ALA A 431 -12.05 -11.95 -2.79
N TYR A 432 -13.29 -12.34 -2.47
CA TYR A 432 -13.90 -12.38 -1.15
C TYR A 432 -15.03 -13.42 -1.09
N HIS A 433 -14.78 -14.59 -0.49
CA HIS A 433 -15.83 -15.46 0.09
C HIS A 433 -15.70 -15.45 1.62
N PRO A 434 -16.22 -14.41 2.30
CA PRO A 434 -15.88 -14.15 3.70
C PRO A 434 -16.32 -15.24 4.68
N GLN A 435 -17.31 -16.08 4.34
CA GLN A 435 -17.67 -17.22 5.21
C GLN A 435 -16.62 -18.32 5.15
N THR A 436 -16.18 -18.67 3.94
CA THR A 436 -15.21 -19.74 3.74
C THR A 436 -13.83 -19.34 4.23
N GLU A 437 -13.44 -18.08 3.99
CA GLU A 437 -12.22 -17.50 4.55
C GLU A 437 -12.27 -17.47 6.09
N CYS A 438 -13.37 -17.01 6.72
CA CYS A 438 -13.43 -16.97 8.18
C CYS A 438 -13.46 -18.37 8.85
N LEU A 439 -14.05 -19.39 8.20
CA LEU A 439 -14.04 -20.75 8.71
C LEU A 439 -12.67 -21.42 8.54
N ALA A 440 -12.02 -21.21 7.39
CA ALA A 440 -10.63 -21.60 7.15
C ALA A 440 -9.68 -20.94 8.16
N GLU A 441 -9.78 -19.62 8.35
CA GLU A 441 -8.98 -18.84 9.31
C GLU A 441 -9.08 -19.39 10.73
N ARG A 442 -10.29 -19.74 11.20
CA ARG A 442 -10.48 -20.29 12.55
C ARG A 442 -9.83 -21.66 12.72
N MET A 443 -9.92 -22.52 11.71
CA MET A 443 -9.28 -23.82 11.72
C MET A 443 -7.76 -23.67 11.74
N ILE A 444 -7.22 -22.83 10.84
CA ILE A 444 -5.78 -22.56 10.73
C ILE A 444 -5.25 -21.97 12.04
N GLN A 445 -5.93 -21.00 12.65
CA GLN A 445 -5.56 -20.45 13.97
C GLN A 445 -5.53 -21.53 15.05
N THR A 446 -6.52 -22.43 15.05
CA THR A 446 -6.56 -23.54 16.02
C THR A 446 -5.36 -24.47 15.83
N LEU A 447 -5.02 -24.81 14.58
CA LEU A 447 -3.85 -25.61 14.25
C LEU A 447 -2.54 -24.90 14.65
N GLU A 448 -2.39 -23.61 14.33
CA GLU A 448 -1.22 -22.82 14.71
C GLU A 448 -1.03 -22.79 16.23
N ASP A 449 -2.11 -22.64 16.99
CA ASP A 449 -2.07 -22.68 18.45
C ASP A 449 -1.72 -24.07 18.99
N MET A 450 -2.24 -25.13 18.37
CA MET A 450 -1.88 -26.52 18.71
C MET A 450 -0.38 -26.76 18.46
N VAL A 451 0.13 -26.40 17.28
CA VAL A 451 1.55 -26.50 16.93
C VAL A 451 2.39 -25.66 17.90
N ARG A 452 2.01 -24.40 18.17
CA ARG A 452 2.75 -23.51 19.08
C ARG A 452 2.86 -24.10 20.48
N ARG A 453 1.79 -24.69 21.02
CA ARG A 453 1.81 -25.31 22.35
C ARG A 453 2.69 -26.55 22.40
N VAL A 454 2.62 -27.41 21.38
CA VAL A 454 3.46 -28.61 21.31
C VAL A 454 4.93 -28.25 21.09
N CYS A 455 5.25 -27.24 20.27
CA CYS A 455 6.62 -26.79 20.10
C CYS A 455 7.17 -26.03 21.32
N ALA A 456 6.33 -25.28 22.04
CA ALA A 456 6.77 -24.50 23.21
C ALA A 456 6.89 -25.34 24.50
N TYR A 457 6.12 -26.44 24.62
CA TYR A 457 6.01 -27.22 25.86
C TYR A 457 6.11 -28.75 25.67
N GLY A 458 6.29 -29.25 24.45
CA GLY A 458 6.31 -30.67 24.11
C GLY A 458 7.71 -31.31 24.02
N LEU A 459 7.73 -32.60 23.66
CA LEU A 459 8.85 -33.55 23.71
C LEU A 459 10.18 -32.98 23.16
N GLU A 460 11.22 -32.96 24.00
CA GLU A 460 12.61 -32.75 23.57
C GLU A 460 13.05 -33.90 22.65
N PHE A 461 12.84 -33.79 21.34
CA PHE A 461 13.53 -34.66 20.39
C PHE A 461 14.99 -34.18 20.27
N LYS A 462 15.85 -34.68 21.16
CA LYS A 462 17.30 -34.53 21.05
C LYS A 462 17.84 -35.50 20.00
N TYR A 463 18.03 -35.00 18.78
CA TYR A 463 19.17 -35.44 17.98
C TYR A 463 20.26 -34.37 18.07
N CYS A 464 21.49 -34.77 17.76
CA CYS A 464 22.76 -34.20 18.21
C CYS A 464 22.99 -32.70 17.94
N ASP A 465 22.15 -32.04 17.14
CA ASP A 465 22.36 -30.68 16.64
C ASP A 465 21.08 -29.82 16.78
N GLY A 466 20.66 -29.50 18.02
CA GLY A 466 19.62 -28.50 18.29
C GLY A 466 18.15 -28.96 18.08
N PHE A 467 17.20 -28.09 18.44
CA PHE A 467 15.76 -28.34 18.30
C PHE A 467 15.41 -28.71 16.85
N THR A 468 14.90 -29.92 16.61
CA THR A 468 14.26 -30.22 15.32
C THR A 468 12.89 -29.56 15.29
N ASN A 469 12.82 -28.35 14.75
CA ASN A 469 11.58 -27.59 14.48
C ASN A 469 10.70 -28.22 13.37
N ASP A 470 10.72 -29.54 13.20
CA ASP A 470 9.98 -30.20 12.12
C ASP A 470 8.52 -30.42 12.51
N CYS A 471 7.75 -29.32 12.47
CA CYS A 471 6.31 -29.31 12.72
C CYS A 471 5.54 -30.26 11.79
N CYS A 472 6.11 -30.64 10.64
CA CYS A 472 5.49 -31.54 9.68
C CYS A 472 5.24 -32.94 10.27
N ASN A 473 6.15 -33.43 11.11
CA ASN A 473 6.02 -34.76 11.74
C ASN A 473 4.92 -34.82 12.80
N LEU A 474 4.51 -33.67 13.34
CA LEU A 474 3.45 -33.57 14.34
C LEU A 474 2.06 -33.52 13.71
N LEU A 475 1.96 -33.13 12.43
CA LEU A 475 0.67 -32.92 11.76
C LEU A 475 -0.29 -34.12 11.86
N PRO A 476 0.13 -35.39 11.71
CA PRO A 476 -0.79 -36.53 11.85
C PRO A 476 -1.39 -36.67 13.24
N GLU A 477 -0.61 -36.41 14.30
CA GLU A 477 -1.08 -36.49 15.69
C GLU A 477 -2.04 -35.34 16.01
N LEU A 478 -1.72 -34.14 15.51
CA LEU A 478 -2.57 -32.95 15.67
C LEU A 478 -3.86 -33.06 14.86
N GLU A 479 -3.81 -33.63 13.66
CA GLU A 479 -4.98 -33.96 12.85
C GLU A 479 -5.94 -34.86 13.62
N LEU A 480 -5.40 -35.94 14.22
CA LEU A 480 -6.17 -36.88 15.01
C LEU A 480 -6.79 -36.23 16.26
N ALA A 481 -6.03 -35.38 16.97
CA ALA A 481 -6.54 -34.63 18.11
C ALA A 481 -7.65 -33.63 17.71
N TYR A 482 -7.51 -32.97 16.55
CA TYR A 482 -8.52 -32.05 16.03
C TYR A 482 -9.81 -32.76 15.64
N LYS A 483 -9.72 -33.92 14.96
CA LYS A 483 -10.86 -34.72 14.49
C LYS A 483 -11.68 -35.35 15.62
N THR A 484 -11.04 -35.65 16.75
CA THR A 484 -11.66 -36.33 17.90
C THR A 484 -12.11 -35.39 19.02
N SER A 485 -11.84 -34.09 18.89
CA SER A 485 -12.28 -33.07 19.84
C SER A 485 -13.69 -32.56 19.52
N ILE A 486 -14.47 -32.19 20.53
CA ILE A 486 -15.81 -31.60 20.32
C ILE A 486 -15.65 -30.14 19.90
N HIS A 487 -16.28 -29.76 18.78
CA HIS A 487 -16.27 -28.40 18.27
C HIS A 487 -17.54 -27.66 18.68
N ALA A 488 -17.40 -26.44 19.21
CA ALA A 488 -18.53 -25.66 19.75
C ALA A 488 -19.60 -25.33 18.70
N SER A 489 -19.22 -25.20 17.42
CA SER A 489 -20.14 -24.89 16.31
C SER A 489 -21.05 -26.06 15.95
N ILE A 490 -20.55 -27.29 16.06
CA ILE A 490 -21.29 -28.52 15.68
C ILE A 490 -21.71 -29.36 16.89
N ASN A 491 -21.23 -29.04 18.09
CA ASN A 491 -21.46 -29.79 19.34
C ASN A 491 -21.20 -31.31 19.22
N GLN A 492 -20.32 -31.69 18.29
CA GLN A 492 -19.86 -33.05 18.01
C GLN A 492 -18.40 -33.02 17.54
N THR A 493 -17.82 -34.20 17.31
CA THR A 493 -16.47 -34.35 16.77
C THR A 493 -16.53 -34.46 15.23
N PRO A 494 -15.56 -33.90 14.49
CA PRO A 494 -15.49 -34.07 13.03
C PRO A 494 -15.46 -35.54 12.58
N ASP A 495 -14.83 -36.44 13.35
CA ASP A 495 -14.79 -37.87 13.02
C ASP A 495 -16.19 -38.53 13.02
N ILE A 496 -17.07 -38.15 13.95
CA ILE A 496 -18.45 -38.66 13.96
C ILE A 496 -19.21 -38.16 12.74
N LEU A 497 -18.97 -36.92 12.30
CA LEU A 497 -19.57 -36.36 11.09
C LEU A 497 -19.10 -37.09 9.82
N GLU A 498 -17.79 -37.33 9.71
CA GLU A 498 -17.20 -37.96 8.54
C GLU A 498 -17.46 -39.47 8.45
N LYS A 499 -17.26 -40.19 9.56
CA LYS A 499 -17.23 -41.66 9.59
C LYS A 499 -18.44 -42.27 10.32
N GLY A 500 -19.09 -41.50 11.20
CA GLY A 500 -20.15 -41.99 12.09
C GLY A 500 -19.66 -42.47 13.46
N TRP A 501 -18.34 -42.49 13.71
CA TRP A 501 -17.74 -42.88 15.00
C TRP A 501 -16.41 -42.15 15.23
N ASN A 502 -15.96 -42.10 16.48
CA ASN A 502 -14.66 -41.52 16.83
C ASN A 502 -13.52 -42.51 16.59
N THR A 503 -12.40 -42.02 16.04
CA THR A 503 -11.16 -42.80 15.99
C THR A 503 -10.67 -43.07 17.42
N LYS A 504 -10.31 -44.32 17.70
CA LYS A 504 -9.86 -44.76 19.03
C LYS A 504 -8.48 -44.18 19.35
N LEU A 505 -8.36 -43.56 20.52
CA LEU A 505 -7.14 -42.95 21.04
C LEU A 505 -6.55 -43.75 22.21
N THR A 506 -5.28 -43.50 22.51
CA THR A 506 -4.59 -44.08 23.67
C THR A 506 -5.32 -43.78 24.98
N GLN A 507 -5.84 -42.56 25.14
CA GLN A 507 -6.62 -42.17 26.32
C GLN A 507 -7.94 -42.94 26.48
N ASP A 508 -8.50 -43.49 25.41
CA ASP A 508 -9.73 -44.29 25.49
C ASP A 508 -9.48 -45.62 26.22
N SER A 509 -8.21 -46.07 26.27
CA SER A 509 -7.81 -47.26 27.03
C SER A 509 -7.88 -47.04 28.55
N LEU A 510 -7.99 -45.78 29.01
CA LEU A 510 -8.26 -45.46 30.42
C LEU A 510 -9.73 -45.71 30.79
N ARG A 511 -10.61 -45.83 29.80
CA ARG A 511 -12.05 -46.07 29.98
C ARG A 511 -12.35 -47.55 29.72
N LYS A 512 -11.90 -48.42 30.64
CA LYS A 512 -11.96 -49.90 30.53
C LYS A 512 -13.39 -50.48 30.40
N ASP A 513 -14.43 -49.68 30.67
CA ASP A 513 -15.84 -50.10 30.64
C ASP A 513 -16.61 -49.62 29.39
N LEU A 514 -15.94 -49.02 28.40
CA LEU A 514 -16.61 -48.64 27.15
C LEU A 514 -16.88 -49.88 26.29
N VAL A 515 -18.16 -50.13 26.00
CA VAL A 515 -18.61 -51.13 25.03
C VAL A 515 -18.08 -50.72 23.65
N GLU A 516 -17.23 -51.55 23.03
CA GLU A 516 -16.88 -51.44 21.62
C GLU A 516 -18.10 -51.82 20.78
N ILE A 517 -18.89 -50.81 20.41
CA ILE A 517 -19.98 -50.98 19.46
C ILE A 517 -19.37 -50.80 18.06
N HIS A 518 -18.89 -51.88 17.45
CA HIS A 518 -18.76 -51.87 15.99
C HIS A 518 -20.18 -51.95 15.42
N PRO A 519 -20.67 -50.92 14.71
CA PRO A 519 -22.04 -50.90 14.24
C PRO A 519 -22.26 -52.06 13.24
N THR A 520 -23.39 -52.75 13.36
CA THR A 520 -23.91 -53.60 12.27
C THR A 520 -24.33 -52.72 11.10
N ASP A 521 -24.40 -53.25 9.87
CA ASP A 521 -24.74 -52.47 8.66
C ASP A 521 -26.00 -51.62 8.81
N ALA A 522 -27.04 -52.16 9.46
CA ALA A 522 -28.28 -51.45 9.75
C ALA A 522 -28.12 -50.33 10.82
N SER A 523 -27.28 -50.56 11.82
CA SER A 523 -26.94 -49.56 12.85
C SER A 523 -26.09 -48.43 12.26
N LEU A 524 -25.14 -48.76 11.37
CA LEU A 524 -24.28 -47.78 10.71
C LEU A 524 -25.10 -46.80 9.86
N LYS A 525 -26.03 -47.31 9.05
CA LYS A 525 -26.93 -46.45 8.27
C LYS A 525 -27.76 -45.52 9.17
N GLY A 526 -28.33 -46.05 10.26
CA GLY A 526 -29.08 -45.26 11.23
C GLY A 526 -28.25 -44.22 11.97
N MET A 527 -26.96 -44.49 12.22
CA MET A 527 -26.03 -43.50 12.76
C MET A 527 -25.72 -42.40 11.75
N LEU A 528 -25.37 -42.76 10.51
CA LEU A 528 -25.09 -41.80 9.44
C LEU A 528 -26.30 -40.89 9.14
N ASP A 529 -27.52 -41.43 9.14
CA ASP A 529 -28.74 -40.64 8.96
C ASP A 529 -28.98 -39.65 10.11
N LYS A 530 -28.68 -40.04 11.36
CA LYS A 530 -28.76 -39.15 12.53
C LYS A 530 -27.71 -38.04 12.47
N THR A 531 -26.47 -38.40 12.14
CA THR A 531 -25.37 -37.47 11.96
C THR A 531 -25.71 -36.44 10.89
N ARG A 532 -26.21 -36.89 9.74
CA ARG A 532 -26.65 -36.02 8.64
C ARG A 532 -27.74 -35.03 9.05
N ASN A 533 -28.76 -35.49 9.77
CA ASN A 533 -29.82 -34.60 10.26
C ASN A 533 -29.29 -33.57 11.26
N HIS A 534 -28.32 -33.96 12.09
CA HIS A 534 -27.63 -33.05 13.00
C HIS A 534 -26.78 -32.02 12.26
N GLU A 535 -26.06 -32.43 11.21
CA GLU A 535 -25.29 -31.53 10.33
C GLU A 535 -26.17 -30.47 9.67
N ILE A 536 -27.29 -30.89 9.06
CA ILE A 536 -28.24 -29.97 8.40
C ILE A 536 -28.72 -28.93 9.41
N ARG A 537 -29.12 -29.38 10.61
CA ARG A 537 -29.59 -28.47 11.66
C ARG A 537 -28.51 -27.48 12.11
N CYS A 538 -27.29 -27.95 12.38
CA CYS A 538 -26.18 -27.06 12.77
C CYS A 538 -25.84 -26.04 11.68
N MET A 539 -25.90 -26.45 10.40
CA MET A 539 -25.71 -25.54 9.27
C MET A 539 -26.84 -24.50 9.19
N GLU A 540 -28.11 -24.92 9.32
CA GLU A 540 -29.26 -24.03 9.32
C GLU A 540 -29.20 -23.01 10.47
N ASP A 541 -28.88 -23.44 11.69
CA ASP A 541 -28.75 -22.60 12.87
C ASP A 541 -27.60 -21.58 12.70
N SER A 542 -26.44 -22.02 12.18
CA SER A 542 -25.30 -21.12 11.91
C SER A 542 -25.63 -20.10 10.83
N LEU A 543 -26.25 -20.54 9.72
CA LEU A 543 -26.66 -19.65 8.63
C LEU A 543 -27.71 -18.63 9.10
N ALA A 544 -28.65 -19.03 9.96
CA ALA A 544 -29.64 -18.14 10.54
C ALA A 544 -29.01 -17.10 11.47
N TYR A 545 -28.10 -17.52 12.36
CA TYR A 545 -27.36 -16.64 13.25
C TYR A 545 -26.51 -15.62 12.49
N ASP A 546 -25.72 -16.09 11.51
CA ASP A 546 -24.86 -15.22 10.72
C ASP A 546 -25.67 -14.25 9.86
N LYS A 547 -26.86 -14.67 9.38
CA LYS A 547 -27.76 -13.82 8.59
C LYS A 547 -28.31 -12.69 9.44
N ASP A 548 -28.88 -13.00 10.60
CA ASP A 548 -29.42 -11.99 11.52
C ASP A 548 -28.35 -10.98 11.96
N LYS A 549 -27.12 -11.44 12.22
CA LYS A 549 -26.01 -10.56 12.60
C LYS A 549 -25.57 -9.66 11.44
N ARG A 550 -25.52 -10.18 10.21
CA ARG A 550 -25.05 -9.44 9.04
C ARG A 550 -26.10 -8.47 8.51
N ASP A 551 -27.37 -8.88 8.46
CA ASP A 551 -28.50 -8.03 8.06
C ASP A 551 -28.65 -6.79 8.97
N LYS A 552 -28.20 -6.86 10.23
CA LYS A 552 -28.13 -5.72 11.16
C LYS A 552 -27.03 -4.70 10.86
N SER A 553 -26.03 -5.05 10.05
CA SER A 553 -24.83 -4.23 9.83
C SER A 553 -24.52 -3.97 8.35
N HIS A 554 -25.30 -4.55 7.43
CA HIS A 554 -25.11 -4.48 6.00
C HIS A 554 -26.40 -4.06 5.27
N ALA A 555 -26.28 -3.08 4.37
CA ALA A 555 -27.36 -2.66 3.49
C ALA A 555 -27.33 -3.46 2.19
N THR A 556 -28.52 -3.73 1.63
CA THR A 556 -28.60 -4.22 0.25
C THR A 556 -28.23 -3.08 -0.72
N PRO A 557 -27.23 -3.27 -1.58
CA PRO A 557 -26.79 -2.24 -2.53
C PRO A 557 -27.87 -1.99 -3.59
N TYR A 558 -28.32 -0.73 -3.73
CA TYR A 558 -29.13 -0.31 -4.88
C TYR A 558 -28.21 -0.03 -6.09
N LEU A 559 -27.83 -1.10 -6.79
CA LEU A 559 -27.03 -1.04 -8.02
C LEU A 559 -27.86 -1.52 -9.21
N LYS A 560 -27.62 -0.91 -10.37
CA LYS A 560 -28.21 -1.32 -11.65
C LYS A 560 -27.11 -1.44 -12.70
N VAL A 561 -27.38 -2.23 -13.73
CA VAL A 561 -26.56 -2.27 -14.94
C VAL A 561 -26.50 -0.86 -15.54
N GLU A 562 -25.37 -0.51 -16.16
CA GLU A 562 -25.05 0.81 -16.74
C GLU A 562 -24.76 1.93 -15.72
N TYR A 563 -24.87 1.69 -14.41
CA TYR A 563 -24.49 2.68 -13.41
C TYR A 563 -22.96 2.81 -13.32
N LEU A 564 -22.48 4.01 -12.98
CA LEU A 564 -21.07 4.26 -12.71
C LEU A 564 -20.71 3.97 -11.25
N VAL A 565 -19.59 3.28 -11.04
CA VAL A 565 -19.08 2.94 -9.73
C VAL A 565 -17.57 3.10 -9.61
N LEU A 566 -17.12 3.50 -8.43
CA LEU A 566 -15.71 3.57 -8.05
C LEU A 566 -15.28 2.24 -7.42
N VAL A 567 -14.12 1.72 -7.83
CA VAL A 567 -13.57 0.43 -7.36
C VAL A 567 -12.32 0.65 -6.51
N SER A 568 -12.22 -0.03 -5.37
CA SER A 568 -11.04 0.04 -4.50
C SER A 568 -9.77 -0.47 -5.22
N PRO A 569 -8.63 0.24 -5.12
CA PRO A 569 -7.40 -0.12 -5.80
C PRO A 569 -6.64 -1.24 -5.09
N THR A 570 -7.16 -1.82 -3.99
CA THR A 570 -6.49 -2.91 -3.25
C THR A 570 -6.10 -4.08 -4.15
N ASN A 571 -6.92 -4.39 -5.16
CA ASN A 571 -6.68 -5.49 -6.11
C ASN A 571 -6.12 -4.99 -7.46
N LEU A 572 -5.88 -3.68 -7.60
CA LEU A 572 -5.39 -3.00 -8.79
C LEU A 572 -3.93 -2.55 -8.60
N ASN A 573 -3.01 -3.53 -8.53
CA ASN A 573 -1.58 -3.29 -8.29
C ASN A 573 -0.86 -2.48 -9.38
N SER A 574 -1.50 -2.23 -10.53
CA SER A 574 -0.94 -1.49 -11.66
C SER A 574 -0.97 0.03 -11.50
N ILE A 575 -1.68 0.55 -10.49
CA ILE A 575 -1.82 2.00 -10.26
C ILE A 575 -0.56 2.52 -9.56
N LYS A 576 0.27 3.26 -10.31
CA LYS A 576 1.51 3.90 -9.82
C LYS A 576 1.21 4.98 -8.78
N GLY A 577 2.08 5.12 -7.77
CA GLY A 577 2.01 6.21 -6.77
C GLY A 577 2.39 5.78 -5.35
N CYS A 578 2.61 6.77 -4.47
CA CYS A 578 2.86 6.51 -3.06
C CYS A 578 1.62 5.92 -2.39
N LYS A 579 1.74 4.75 -1.73
CA LYS A 579 0.62 4.05 -1.07
C LYS A 579 -0.17 4.92 -0.08
N LYS A 580 0.47 5.95 0.50
CA LYS A 580 -0.16 6.89 1.46
C LYS A 580 -0.89 8.07 0.81
N LEU A 581 -0.55 8.43 -0.43
CA LEU A 581 -1.05 9.64 -1.11
C LEU A 581 -1.92 9.32 -2.32
N LYS A 582 -2.03 8.05 -2.72
CA LYS A 582 -2.92 7.63 -3.80
C LYS A 582 -4.38 7.66 -3.37
N ASP A 583 -5.27 7.85 -4.34
CA ASP A 583 -6.71 7.81 -4.12
C ASP A 583 -7.16 6.49 -3.49
N SER A 584 -8.18 6.58 -2.64
CA SER A 584 -8.79 5.40 -1.99
C SER A 584 -9.62 4.57 -2.95
N PHE A 585 -10.03 5.13 -4.08
CA PHE A 585 -10.78 4.47 -5.15
C PHE A 585 -10.23 4.86 -6.53
N ALA A 586 -10.26 3.91 -7.45
CA ALA A 586 -9.88 4.10 -8.85
C ALA A 586 -10.98 4.83 -9.64
N VAL A 587 -10.67 5.14 -10.91
CA VAL A 587 -11.55 5.78 -11.90
C VAL A 587 -12.94 5.13 -11.93
N PRO A 588 -14.03 5.89 -12.19
CA PRO A 588 -15.36 5.30 -12.31
C PRO A 588 -15.43 4.29 -13.48
N PHE A 589 -16.04 3.13 -13.22
CA PHE A 589 -16.29 2.06 -14.17
C PHE A 589 -17.79 1.84 -14.36
N VAL A 590 -18.19 1.38 -15.54
CA VAL A 590 -19.59 1.04 -15.86
C VAL A 590 -19.91 -0.37 -15.39
N ILE A 591 -21.05 -0.56 -14.73
CA ILE A 591 -21.54 -1.89 -14.36
C ILE A 591 -22.06 -2.61 -15.60
N LYS A 592 -21.49 -3.78 -15.90
CA LYS A 592 -21.89 -4.67 -16.99
C LYS A 592 -22.88 -5.74 -16.53
N ALA A 593 -22.66 -6.33 -15.35
CA ALA A 593 -23.53 -7.36 -14.80
C ALA A 593 -23.53 -7.36 -13.26
N LEU A 594 -24.64 -7.83 -12.68
CA LEU A 594 -24.80 -8.02 -11.24
C LEU A 594 -24.88 -9.52 -10.94
N HIS A 595 -24.02 -10.00 -10.05
CA HIS A 595 -23.90 -11.40 -9.66
C HIS A 595 -24.45 -11.60 -8.26
N GLU A 596 -25.62 -12.25 -8.16
CA GLU A 596 -26.27 -12.74 -6.93
C GLU A 596 -26.27 -11.73 -5.74
N GLY A 597 -26.34 -10.43 -6.05
CA GLY A 597 -26.41 -9.34 -5.06
C GLY A 597 -25.12 -9.01 -4.31
N ASN A 598 -24.02 -9.73 -4.59
CA ASN A 598 -22.78 -9.66 -3.80
C ASN A 598 -21.51 -9.41 -4.61
N ALA A 599 -21.59 -9.51 -5.93
CA ALA A 599 -20.50 -9.12 -6.81
C ALA A 599 -21.05 -8.37 -8.04
N VAL A 600 -20.19 -7.53 -8.60
CA VAL A 600 -20.49 -6.65 -9.72
C VAL A 600 -19.40 -6.84 -10.75
N GLU A 601 -19.78 -7.10 -11.99
CA GLU A 601 -18.88 -7.09 -13.12
C GLU A 601 -18.85 -5.70 -13.73
N VAL A 602 -17.65 -5.14 -13.86
CA VAL A 602 -17.43 -3.81 -14.42
C VAL A 602 -16.68 -3.90 -15.74
N GLU A 603 -16.89 -2.93 -16.61
CA GLU A 603 -16.12 -2.77 -17.84
C GLU A 603 -14.73 -2.21 -17.50
N LEU A 604 -13.68 -3.00 -17.73
CA LEU A 604 -12.29 -2.61 -17.49
C LEU A 604 -11.66 -1.99 -18.74
N SER A 605 -10.84 -0.96 -18.56
CA SER A 605 -10.02 -0.39 -19.63
C SER A 605 -8.93 -1.36 -20.11
N GLU A 606 -8.39 -1.15 -21.31
CA GLU A 606 -7.33 -2.00 -21.88
C GLU A 606 -6.11 -2.15 -20.96
N GLU A 607 -5.75 -1.10 -20.22
CA GLU A 607 -4.66 -1.10 -19.23
C GLU A 607 -4.90 -2.06 -18.07
N LEU A 608 -6.16 -2.42 -17.80
CA LEU A 608 -6.59 -3.32 -16.74
C LEU A 608 -7.12 -4.67 -17.28
N SER A 609 -6.95 -4.95 -18.58
CA SER A 609 -7.39 -6.20 -19.22
C SER A 609 -6.86 -7.48 -18.55
N ASN A 610 -5.68 -7.42 -17.94
CA ASN A 610 -5.08 -8.53 -17.19
C ASN A 610 -5.71 -8.76 -15.80
N LYS A 611 -6.71 -7.96 -15.40
CA LYS A 611 -7.44 -8.10 -14.14
C LYS A 611 -8.83 -8.65 -14.39
N HIS A 612 -9.32 -9.42 -13.42
CA HIS A 612 -10.66 -9.98 -13.49
C HIS A 612 -11.71 -8.86 -13.31
N PRO A 613 -12.76 -8.78 -14.16
CA PRO A 613 -13.71 -7.67 -14.17
C PRO A 613 -14.74 -7.72 -13.02
N THR A 614 -14.82 -8.82 -12.29
CA THR A 614 -15.78 -9.00 -11.19
C THR A 614 -15.19 -8.58 -9.84
N PHE A 615 -15.83 -7.62 -9.17
CA PHE A 615 -15.47 -7.10 -7.86
C PHE A 615 -16.61 -7.30 -6.84
N PRO A 616 -16.30 -7.56 -5.58
CA PRO A 616 -17.32 -7.68 -4.53
C PRO A 616 -17.89 -6.31 -4.15
N VAL A 617 -19.18 -6.24 -3.80
CA VAL A 617 -19.88 -4.94 -3.63
C VAL A 617 -19.32 -4.05 -2.53
N HIS A 618 -18.68 -4.62 -1.51
CA HIS A 618 -18.07 -3.84 -0.42
C HIS A 618 -16.80 -3.09 -0.84
N LEU A 619 -16.18 -3.46 -1.98
CA LEU A 619 -15.04 -2.73 -2.56
C LEU A 619 -15.49 -1.65 -3.55
N ILE A 620 -16.80 -1.46 -3.68
CA ILE A 620 -17.41 -0.61 -4.68
C ILE A 620 -18.17 0.52 -4.00
N LYS A 621 -18.13 1.70 -4.60
CA LYS A 621 -18.88 2.88 -4.15
C LYS A 621 -19.63 3.49 -5.34
N PRO A 622 -20.92 3.85 -5.21
CA PRO A 622 -21.64 4.54 -6.28
C PRO A 622 -20.96 5.85 -6.66
N TYR A 623 -20.80 6.10 -7.96
CA TYR A 623 -20.29 7.35 -8.48
C TYR A 623 -21.44 8.27 -8.90
N LYS A 624 -21.36 9.54 -8.54
CA LYS A 624 -22.29 10.58 -9.00
C LYS A 624 -21.56 11.50 -9.97
N SER A 625 -21.93 11.41 -11.24
CA SER A 625 -21.46 12.35 -12.25
C SER A 625 -21.98 13.76 -11.98
N SER A 626 -21.17 14.76 -12.29
CA SER A 626 -21.62 16.14 -12.34
C SER A 626 -22.45 16.37 -13.60
N ASP A 627 -23.58 17.07 -13.46
CA ASP A 627 -24.33 17.56 -14.61
C ASP A 627 -23.58 18.76 -15.21
N ALA A 628 -23.06 18.58 -16.43
CA ALA A 628 -22.35 19.62 -17.18
C ALA A 628 -23.21 20.85 -17.47
N GLY A 629 -24.54 20.70 -17.51
CA GLY A 629 -25.48 21.82 -17.63
C GLY A 629 -25.54 22.69 -16.37
N ASN A 630 -25.41 22.07 -15.18
CA ASN A 630 -25.47 22.79 -13.91
C ASN A 630 -24.10 23.33 -13.47
N PHE A 631 -23.02 22.62 -13.80
CA PHE A 631 -21.64 22.91 -13.38
C PHE A 631 -20.62 22.83 -14.55
N PRO A 632 -20.72 23.69 -15.58
CA PRO A 632 -19.92 23.62 -16.81
C PRO A 632 -18.40 23.86 -16.63
N LEU A 633 -17.97 24.48 -15.53
CA LEU A 633 -16.54 24.74 -15.26
C LEU A 633 -15.80 23.54 -14.63
N ARG A 634 -16.49 22.40 -14.54
CA ARG A 634 -16.05 21.16 -13.92
C ARG A 634 -15.76 20.12 -15.00
N ASN A 635 -14.64 20.31 -15.70
CA ASN A 635 -14.02 19.30 -16.56
C ASN A 635 -12.75 18.77 -15.91
#